data_AF-A0ABD1Y6D5-F1
#
_entry.id   AF-A0ABD1Y6D5-F1
#
_cell.length_a   1.000
_cell.length_b   1.000
_cell.length_c   1.000
_cell.angle_alpha   90.00
_cell.angle_beta   90.00
_cell.angle_gamma   90.00
#
_symmetry.space_group_name_H-M   'P 1'
#
loop_
_entity.id
_entity.type
_entity.pdbx_description
1 polymer ?
#
loop_
_entity_poly.entity_id
_entity_poly.type
_entity_poly.pdbx_seq_one_letter_code
_entity_poly.pdbx_strand_id
1 'polypeptide(L)'
;MPLVFSLGLELEGARDWSGASSKLIRSSSAITAGDRGRETQEQTRRKMAVAHAALHALARSPSVMLSVQDALHIVLSTAHRLKSISVPIHQALGAILSEDVSAPEPHPPYPASIKDGYAVVAADGPGEYIVIGEARAGDDVAKLVVKPGTVSYITTGGPVPNGADAVVMIENTSPVHDEFVEETGIKKVAVLRGVVKGQDIRPVGSDIAQGDTLLRSGDKIGPAEIGLLASMGFTHVKVFRRPRVAVLSTGDELVDPVKGATLGRGQIRDSNRAMLLAAVVQNGCDAVDLGISRDEEDELEKKIDEAVASDVDIFITSGGVSMGDKDYVKPHLERRGKVYFGKVLMKPGKPVTFATIDVPAKASNSKRQMLVFALPGNPVSSLVCFHLFALPAIRQLAGWPDPYLRRVQARTTLPMKLDPERPEFHRVTVRWQVDDGSGRSGFVAESTGHQTSSRLLSMRSANALLELPLSDGVIPAGTLVPVLVIGDLSSMPVINPNSSRPNHRHQHSNSNHSHGNQEKLHSSHHQQENYSSGSGGGSDRSGGVSSAVKVAILTVSDTVASGAGPDRSGPKAVEYISSLSEKLGGARVVATAVVSDTVHEIQEVLKKWSDQDQVHLILTSGGTGFAPRDITPEATIPLLHKQAPGLVQVMLNKSLQITQTAMLSRAAAGIRGSTLIINMPGNPNAVIECLDALLPALPHALKQLRGDKREKHPRHVPHSANSSALSPDVWTTSFQAAQTRSGRPSHEHKGCSCD
;
A
#
# COMPACT_ATOMS: atom_id res chain seq x y z
N MET A 1 -34.55 -36.38 -18.87
CA MET A 1 -33.84 -37.43 -19.63
C MET A 1 -34.10 -37.45 -21.14
N PRO A 2 -35.24 -37.02 -21.74
CA PRO A 2 -35.43 -37.16 -23.19
C PRO A 2 -34.78 -36.05 -24.07
N LEU A 3 -34.22 -34.98 -23.49
CA LEU A 3 -33.59 -33.88 -24.25
C LEU A 3 -32.10 -34.10 -24.59
N VAL A 4 -31.46 -35.12 -24.03
CA VAL A 4 -30.00 -35.38 -24.19
C VAL A 4 -29.70 -36.25 -25.41
N PHE A 5 -30.65 -37.07 -25.88
CA PHE A 5 -30.45 -38.01 -26.99
C PHE A 5 -30.50 -37.38 -28.39
N SER A 6 -30.99 -36.14 -28.55
CA SER A 6 -31.13 -35.49 -29.86
C SER A 6 -29.82 -34.95 -30.46
N LEU A 7 -28.69 -35.04 -29.76
CA LEU A 7 -27.44 -34.37 -30.14
C LEU A 7 -26.26 -35.30 -30.47
N GLY A 8 -26.47 -36.62 -30.59
CA GLY A 8 -25.47 -37.54 -31.15
C GLY A 8 -24.13 -37.57 -30.41
N LEU A 9 -24.12 -37.38 -29.09
CA LEU A 9 -22.93 -37.57 -28.26
C LEU A 9 -22.88 -39.01 -27.75
N GLU A 10 -22.15 -39.87 -28.46
CA GLU A 10 -21.70 -41.14 -27.88
C GLU A 10 -20.68 -40.83 -26.78
N LEU A 11 -21.05 -41.10 -25.53
CA LEU A 11 -20.15 -41.15 -24.40
C LEU A 11 -20.37 -42.48 -23.68
N GLU A 12 -19.75 -43.53 -24.19
CA GLU A 12 -19.56 -44.75 -23.41
C GLU A 12 -18.65 -44.44 -22.21
N GLY A 13 -19.15 -44.72 -21.00
CA GLY A 13 -18.29 -45.05 -19.86
C GLY A 13 -17.85 -43.94 -18.88
N ALA A 14 -18.42 -42.73 -18.87
CA ALA A 14 -18.07 -41.74 -17.85
C ALA A 14 -18.96 -41.83 -16.59
N ARG A 15 -18.46 -42.45 -15.51
CA ARG A 15 -19.07 -42.46 -14.16
C ARG A 15 -18.93 -41.13 -13.40
N ASP A 16 -18.41 -40.08 -14.04
CA ASP A 16 -18.16 -38.79 -13.40
C ASP A 16 -18.64 -37.61 -14.26
N TRP A 17 -19.87 -37.17 -13.99
CA TRP A 17 -20.51 -36.05 -14.69
C TRP A 17 -19.95 -34.68 -14.28
N SER A 18 -19.23 -34.59 -13.15
CA SER A 18 -18.60 -33.35 -12.67
C SER A 18 -17.38 -32.95 -13.52
N GLY A 19 -16.62 -33.94 -13.98
CA GLY A 19 -15.48 -33.75 -14.88
C GLY A 19 -15.86 -33.36 -16.31
N ALA A 20 -17.04 -33.77 -16.79
CA ALA A 20 -17.50 -33.48 -18.15
C ALA A 20 -17.90 -32.01 -18.34
N SER A 21 -18.57 -31.41 -17.35
CA SER A 21 -18.94 -29.97 -17.38
C SER A 21 -17.72 -29.05 -17.26
N SER A 22 -16.77 -29.39 -16.38
CA SER A 22 -15.53 -28.62 -16.23
C SER A 22 -14.62 -28.69 -17.47
N LYS A 23 -14.60 -29.81 -18.19
CA LYS A 23 -13.92 -29.93 -19.50
C LYS A 23 -14.58 -29.07 -20.59
N LEU A 24 -15.91 -29.01 -20.65
CA LEU A 24 -16.65 -28.15 -21.60
C LEU A 24 -16.45 -26.64 -21.32
N ILE A 25 -16.32 -26.25 -20.05
CA ILE A 25 -16.07 -24.85 -19.67
C ILE A 25 -14.58 -24.48 -19.90
N ARG A 26 -13.64 -25.38 -19.57
CA ARG A 26 -12.21 -25.17 -19.84
C ARG A 26 -11.88 -25.09 -21.34
N SER A 27 -12.53 -25.89 -22.19
CA SER A 27 -12.34 -25.78 -23.64
C SER A 27 -12.81 -24.43 -24.19
N SER A 28 -13.88 -23.85 -23.64
CA SER A 28 -14.38 -22.54 -24.07
C SER A 28 -13.55 -21.34 -23.57
N SER A 29 -12.83 -21.49 -22.45
CA SER A 29 -11.89 -20.48 -21.94
C SER A 29 -10.60 -20.41 -22.78
N ALA A 30 -10.33 -21.45 -23.57
CA ALA A 30 -9.18 -21.54 -24.46
C ALA A 30 -9.47 -21.01 -25.89
N ILE A 31 -10.71 -20.62 -26.21
CA ILE A 31 -11.09 -20.15 -27.56
C ILE A 31 -10.60 -18.71 -27.86
N THR A 32 -9.93 -18.03 -26.93
CA THR A 32 -9.23 -16.77 -27.23
C THR A 32 -7.79 -16.92 -27.72
N ALA A 33 -7.29 -18.15 -27.94
CA ALA A 33 -5.98 -18.35 -28.55
C ALA A 33 -5.97 -19.59 -29.45
N GLY A 34 -6.29 -19.37 -30.72
CA GLY A 34 -5.86 -20.21 -31.84
C GLY A 34 -6.26 -21.68 -31.81
N ASP A 35 -7.49 -22.01 -32.17
CA ASP A 35 -7.72 -23.25 -32.92
C ASP A 35 -8.89 -23.13 -33.91
N ARG A 36 -8.71 -23.69 -35.11
CA ARG A 36 -9.64 -23.57 -36.24
C ARG A 36 -10.76 -24.61 -36.13
N GLY A 37 -11.84 -24.26 -35.45
CA GLY A 37 -13.14 -24.91 -35.58
C GLY A 37 -14.23 -23.83 -35.64
N ARG A 38 -14.96 -23.73 -36.75
CA ARG A 38 -16.09 -22.77 -36.90
C ARG A 38 -17.25 -23.19 -36.00
N GLU A 39 -17.17 -22.86 -34.73
CA GLU A 39 -18.32 -22.83 -33.83
C GLU A 39 -18.86 -21.39 -33.81
N THR A 40 -20.15 -21.22 -34.12
CA THR A 40 -20.76 -19.88 -34.17
C THR A 40 -21.02 -19.36 -32.75
N GLN A 41 -20.92 -18.04 -32.53
CA GLN A 41 -21.19 -17.38 -31.24
C GLN A 41 -22.57 -17.75 -30.66
N GLU A 42 -23.55 -18.00 -31.54
CA GLU A 42 -24.90 -18.50 -31.24
C GLU A 42 -24.89 -19.94 -30.67
N GLN A 43 -24.11 -20.85 -31.27
CA GLN A 43 -23.96 -22.24 -30.80
C GLN A 43 -23.26 -22.29 -29.43
N THR A 44 -22.22 -21.47 -29.22
CA THR A 44 -21.56 -21.36 -27.91
C THR A 44 -22.52 -20.83 -26.84
N ARG A 45 -23.34 -19.80 -27.16
CA ARG A 45 -24.39 -19.29 -26.25
C ARG A 45 -25.44 -20.34 -25.91
N ARG A 46 -25.90 -21.14 -26.89
CA ARG A 46 -26.87 -22.22 -26.64
C ARG A 46 -26.28 -23.33 -25.77
N LYS A 47 -25.04 -23.75 -26.04
CA LYS A 47 -24.34 -24.74 -25.19
C LYS A 47 -24.16 -24.23 -23.76
N MET A 48 -23.82 -22.95 -23.57
CA MET A 48 -23.76 -22.33 -22.25
C MET A 48 -25.12 -22.28 -21.56
N ALA A 49 -26.19 -21.91 -22.27
CA ALA A 49 -27.54 -21.88 -21.69
C ALA A 49 -28.01 -23.28 -21.23
N VAL A 50 -27.70 -24.33 -21.99
CA VAL A 50 -28.01 -25.72 -21.62
C VAL A 50 -27.17 -26.18 -20.43
N ALA A 51 -25.87 -25.86 -20.40
CA ALA A 51 -25.00 -26.15 -19.26
C ALA A 51 -25.46 -25.42 -17.99
N HIS A 52 -25.87 -24.14 -18.11
CA HIS A 52 -26.48 -23.37 -17.02
C HIS A 52 -27.74 -24.04 -16.50
N ALA A 53 -28.65 -24.45 -17.39
CA ALA A 53 -29.89 -25.10 -17.00
C ALA A 53 -29.63 -26.44 -16.28
N ALA A 54 -28.66 -27.23 -16.76
CA ALA A 54 -28.26 -28.49 -16.13
C ALA A 54 -27.63 -28.27 -14.74
N LEU A 55 -26.74 -27.29 -14.60
CA LEU A 55 -26.12 -26.93 -13.32
C LEU A 55 -27.18 -26.46 -12.30
N HIS A 56 -28.10 -25.61 -12.73
CA HIS A 56 -29.23 -25.18 -11.91
C HIS A 56 -30.17 -26.31 -11.53
N ALA A 57 -30.32 -27.35 -12.35
CA ALA A 57 -31.13 -28.52 -12.02
C ALA A 57 -30.44 -29.42 -10.97
N LEU A 58 -29.11 -29.61 -11.07
CA LEU A 58 -28.31 -30.35 -10.10
C LEU A 58 -28.28 -29.68 -8.72
N ALA A 59 -28.18 -28.35 -8.70
CA ALA A 59 -28.11 -27.56 -7.47
C ALA A 59 -29.43 -27.60 -6.64
N ARG A 60 -30.57 -27.93 -7.27
CA ARG A 60 -31.89 -28.06 -6.61
C ARG A 60 -32.05 -29.32 -5.78
N SER A 61 -31.14 -30.30 -5.88
CA SER A 61 -31.20 -31.51 -5.07
C SER A 61 -30.55 -31.28 -3.70
N PRO A 62 -31.26 -31.48 -2.56
CA PRO A 62 -30.72 -31.28 -1.20
C PRO A 62 -29.48 -32.11 -0.86
N SER A 63 -29.19 -33.14 -1.66
CA SER A 63 -28.09 -34.09 -1.51
C SER A 63 -26.82 -33.72 -2.28
N VAL A 64 -26.88 -32.80 -3.25
CA VAL A 64 -25.74 -32.52 -4.14
C VAL A 64 -24.85 -31.44 -3.55
N MET A 65 -23.59 -31.78 -3.29
CA MET A 65 -22.57 -30.85 -2.83
C MET A 65 -21.87 -30.26 -4.05
N LEU A 66 -22.00 -28.94 -4.26
CA LEU A 66 -21.39 -28.28 -5.43
C LEU A 66 -19.91 -28.02 -5.22
N SER A 67 -19.14 -28.01 -6.32
CA SER A 67 -17.78 -27.45 -6.29
C SER A 67 -17.84 -25.94 -6.04
N VAL A 68 -16.74 -25.36 -5.57
CA VAL A 68 -16.65 -23.90 -5.36
C VAL A 68 -16.80 -23.13 -6.67
N GLN A 69 -16.25 -23.66 -7.76
CA GLN A 69 -16.34 -23.07 -9.08
C GLN A 69 -17.79 -23.05 -9.59
N ASP A 70 -18.52 -24.15 -9.43
CA ASP A 70 -19.93 -24.23 -9.83
C ASP A 70 -20.82 -23.30 -9.00
N ALA A 71 -20.60 -23.27 -7.69
CA ALA A 71 -21.30 -22.37 -6.78
C ALA A 71 -21.05 -20.90 -7.14
N LEU A 72 -19.79 -20.52 -7.38
CA LEU A 72 -19.44 -19.16 -7.80
C LEU A 72 -20.02 -18.80 -9.16
N HIS A 73 -20.04 -19.74 -10.11
CA HIS A 73 -20.64 -19.53 -11.42
C HIS A 73 -22.16 -19.27 -11.32
N ILE A 74 -22.87 -20.02 -10.49
CA ILE A 74 -24.29 -19.77 -10.19
C ILE A 74 -24.48 -18.37 -9.62
N VAL A 75 -23.67 -17.98 -8.63
CA VAL A 75 -23.70 -16.64 -8.02
C VAL A 75 -23.54 -15.55 -9.08
N LEU A 76 -22.49 -15.63 -9.91
CA LEU A 76 -22.20 -14.62 -10.93
C LEU A 76 -23.23 -14.58 -12.06
N SER A 77 -23.83 -15.72 -12.42
CA SER A 77 -24.91 -15.77 -13.41
C SER A 77 -26.22 -15.13 -12.94
N THR A 78 -26.42 -15.08 -11.62
CA THR A 78 -27.59 -14.47 -10.97
C THR A 78 -27.36 -12.99 -10.64
N ALA A 79 -26.10 -12.59 -10.48
CA ALA A 79 -25.67 -11.23 -10.19
C ALA A 79 -25.65 -10.37 -11.46
N HIS A 80 -26.64 -9.49 -11.63
CA HIS A 80 -26.71 -8.57 -12.76
C HIS A 80 -26.19 -7.17 -12.39
N ARG A 81 -25.51 -6.52 -13.34
CA ARG A 81 -24.96 -5.16 -13.15
C ARG A 81 -26.07 -4.19 -12.76
N LEU A 82 -25.78 -3.35 -11.78
CA LEU A 82 -26.70 -2.30 -11.34
C LEU A 82 -26.76 -1.16 -12.36
N LYS A 83 -27.75 -0.28 -12.21
CA LYS A 83 -27.96 0.86 -13.10
C LYS A 83 -26.78 1.83 -13.05
N SER A 84 -26.54 2.49 -14.18
CA SER A 84 -25.63 3.63 -14.25
C SER A 84 -26.22 4.83 -13.50
N ILE A 85 -25.37 5.56 -12.79
CA ILE A 85 -25.69 6.82 -12.10
C ILE A 85 -24.61 7.86 -12.42
N SER A 86 -25.00 9.13 -12.47
CA SER A 86 -24.05 10.24 -12.58
C SER A 86 -23.64 10.68 -11.17
N VAL A 87 -22.33 10.77 -10.93
CA VAL A 87 -21.76 11.20 -9.65
C VAL A 87 -20.71 12.29 -9.87
N PRO A 88 -20.50 13.20 -8.90
CA PRO A 88 -19.37 14.12 -8.92
C PRO A 88 -18.05 13.35 -8.97
N ILE A 89 -17.06 13.85 -9.72
CA ILE A 89 -15.78 13.13 -9.92
C ILE A 89 -15.08 12.79 -8.59
N HIS A 90 -15.12 13.66 -7.58
CA HIS A 90 -14.50 13.40 -6.28
C HIS A 90 -15.15 12.25 -5.49
N GLN A 91 -16.39 11.85 -5.84
CA GLN A 91 -17.08 10.69 -5.26
C GLN A 91 -16.93 9.42 -6.11
N ALA A 92 -16.33 9.53 -7.30
CA ALA A 92 -16.18 8.43 -8.24
C ALA A 92 -15.01 7.49 -7.92
N LEU A 93 -14.13 7.86 -6.97
CA LEU A 93 -12.95 7.07 -6.60
C LEU A 93 -13.32 5.64 -6.21
N GLY A 94 -12.80 4.66 -6.95
CA GLY A 94 -13.02 3.23 -6.78
C GLY A 94 -14.27 2.68 -7.47
N ALA A 95 -15.10 3.53 -8.08
CA ALA A 95 -16.25 3.11 -8.89
C ALA A 95 -15.80 2.63 -10.28
N ILE A 96 -16.69 1.91 -10.97
CA ILE A 96 -16.45 1.43 -12.34
C ILE A 96 -17.23 2.30 -13.32
N LEU A 97 -16.54 2.80 -14.33
CA LEU A 97 -17.10 3.64 -15.38
C LEU A 97 -18.15 2.86 -16.20
N SER A 98 -19.27 3.50 -16.53
CA SER A 98 -20.38 2.83 -17.26
C SER A 98 -20.48 3.18 -18.74
N GLU A 99 -19.75 4.20 -19.20
CA GLU A 99 -19.68 4.63 -20.60
C GLU A 99 -18.28 5.17 -20.90
N ASP A 100 -17.87 5.16 -22.16
CA ASP A 100 -16.59 5.75 -22.57
C ASP A 100 -16.63 7.28 -22.36
N VAL A 101 -15.50 7.86 -21.98
CA VAL A 101 -15.33 9.31 -21.81
C VAL A 101 -14.31 9.80 -22.82
N SER A 102 -14.71 10.74 -23.67
CA SER A 102 -13.86 11.33 -24.70
C SER A 102 -13.44 12.76 -24.35
N ALA A 103 -12.24 13.15 -24.77
CA ALA A 103 -11.70 14.48 -24.54
C ALA A 103 -12.53 15.55 -25.27
N PRO A 104 -13.12 16.54 -24.57
CA PRO A 104 -13.90 17.59 -25.22
C PRO A 104 -13.00 18.59 -25.96
N GLU A 105 -11.76 18.74 -25.52
CA GLU A 105 -10.76 19.68 -26.00
C GLU A 105 -9.35 19.05 -25.97
N PRO A 106 -8.36 19.59 -26.70
CA PRO A 106 -7.00 19.06 -26.69
C PRO A 106 -6.22 19.48 -25.44
N HIS A 107 -5.21 18.68 -25.07
CA HIS A 107 -4.23 19.01 -24.03
C HIS A 107 -2.79 18.85 -24.54
N PRO A 108 -1.92 19.88 -24.41
CA PRO A 108 -2.27 21.25 -23.99
C PRO A 108 -3.17 21.94 -25.05
N PRO A 109 -3.99 22.93 -24.65
CA PRO A 109 -4.91 23.63 -25.58
C PRO A 109 -4.23 24.69 -26.44
N TYR A 110 -2.97 25.02 -26.14
CA TYR A 110 -2.11 25.95 -26.88
C TYR A 110 -0.69 25.35 -26.98
N PRO A 111 0.15 25.81 -27.93
CA PRO A 111 1.55 25.42 -27.95
C PRO A 111 2.23 25.88 -26.66
N ALA A 112 2.75 24.95 -25.86
CA ALA A 112 3.24 25.23 -24.52
C ALA A 112 4.75 24.98 -24.42
N SER A 113 5.48 25.81 -23.68
CA SER A 113 6.90 25.57 -23.44
C SER A 113 7.12 24.34 -22.56
N ILE A 114 8.11 23.52 -22.91
CA ILE A 114 8.62 22.42 -22.08
C ILE A 114 9.57 22.95 -21.00
N LYS A 115 10.23 24.08 -21.24
CA LYS A 115 11.34 24.61 -20.43
C LYS A 115 11.12 26.05 -20.00
N ASP A 116 11.72 26.44 -18.89
CA ASP A 116 11.99 27.84 -18.59
C ASP A 116 13.11 28.34 -19.50
N GLY A 117 12.93 29.52 -20.10
CA GLY A 117 13.88 30.04 -21.06
C GLY A 117 13.32 31.16 -21.92
N TYR A 118 13.63 31.11 -23.22
CA TYR A 118 13.23 32.14 -24.18
C TYR A 118 12.61 31.52 -25.43
N ALA A 119 11.43 32.01 -25.80
CA ALA A 119 10.80 31.71 -27.08
C ALA A 119 11.49 32.53 -28.17
N VAL A 120 11.97 31.84 -29.21
CA VAL A 120 12.82 32.40 -30.27
C VAL A 120 12.31 32.02 -31.66
N VAL A 121 12.82 32.71 -32.68
CA VAL A 121 12.80 32.21 -34.06
C VAL A 121 14.07 31.37 -34.27
N ALA A 122 13.92 30.07 -34.50
CA ALA A 122 15.05 29.13 -34.57
C ALA A 122 16.10 29.53 -35.63
N ALA A 123 15.66 30.15 -36.71
CA ALA A 123 16.51 30.60 -37.82
C ALA A 123 17.49 31.73 -37.45
N ASP A 124 17.24 32.48 -36.37
CA ASP A 124 18.12 33.58 -35.95
C ASP A 124 19.46 33.05 -35.39
N GLY A 125 19.45 31.87 -34.75
CA GLY A 125 20.65 31.23 -34.21
C GLY A 125 21.23 31.88 -32.94
N PRO A 126 22.48 31.55 -32.55
CA PRO A 126 23.15 32.20 -31.42
C PRO A 126 23.38 33.70 -31.66
N GLY A 127 23.13 34.52 -30.63
CA GLY A 127 23.24 35.98 -30.73
C GLY A 127 22.65 36.70 -29.53
N GLU A 128 22.78 38.02 -29.50
CA GLU A 128 22.14 38.87 -28.48
C GLU A 128 20.81 39.42 -29.01
N TYR A 129 19.76 39.28 -28.21
CA TYR A 129 18.40 39.63 -28.60
C TYR A 129 17.72 40.50 -27.56
N ILE A 130 16.83 41.37 -28.04
CA ILE A 130 15.93 42.15 -27.19
C ILE A 130 14.81 41.25 -26.67
N VAL A 131 14.57 41.31 -25.36
CA VAL A 131 13.45 40.62 -24.71
C VAL A 131 12.21 41.51 -24.80
N ILE A 132 11.26 41.16 -25.67
CA ILE A 132 10.09 41.99 -25.97
C ILE A 132 8.93 41.82 -24.98
N GLY A 133 9.03 40.83 -24.10
CA GLY A 133 7.99 40.50 -23.12
C GLY A 133 8.27 39.21 -22.39
N GLU A 134 7.32 38.84 -21.53
CA GLU A 134 7.40 37.68 -20.65
C GLU A 134 6.07 36.92 -20.76
N ALA A 135 6.12 35.66 -21.20
CA ALA A 135 4.99 34.77 -21.38
C ALA A 135 5.01 33.68 -20.29
N ARG A 136 4.36 33.92 -19.15
CA ARG A 136 4.38 32.98 -18.02
C ARG A 136 3.15 32.07 -18.02
N ALA A 137 1.96 32.65 -18.05
CA ALA A 137 0.69 31.93 -18.02
C ALA A 137 -0.47 32.82 -18.49
N GLY A 138 -1.63 32.23 -18.76
CA GLY A 138 -2.84 32.99 -19.12
C GLY A 138 -2.67 33.85 -20.37
N ASP A 139 -3.18 35.09 -20.33
CA ASP A 139 -3.24 36.01 -21.48
C ASP A 139 -1.91 36.76 -21.76
N ASP A 140 -0.81 36.39 -21.11
CA ASP A 140 0.49 37.08 -21.27
C ASP A 140 0.93 37.20 -22.75
N VAL A 141 0.51 36.26 -23.61
CA VAL A 141 0.84 36.24 -25.05
C VAL A 141 -0.07 37.09 -25.94
N ALA A 142 -1.21 37.56 -25.45
CA ALA A 142 -2.26 38.15 -26.30
C ALA A 142 -1.79 39.39 -27.10
N LYS A 143 -0.71 40.05 -26.66
CA LYS A 143 -0.10 41.21 -27.34
C LYS A 143 1.35 40.98 -27.78
N LEU A 144 1.90 39.78 -27.60
CA LEU A 144 3.29 39.46 -27.89
C LEU A 144 3.42 38.73 -29.23
N VAL A 145 4.20 39.33 -30.15
CA VAL A 145 4.59 38.70 -31.40
C VAL A 145 6.11 38.73 -31.50
N VAL A 146 6.73 37.57 -31.37
CA VAL A 146 8.17 37.39 -31.54
C VAL A 146 8.50 37.49 -33.02
N LYS A 147 9.30 38.49 -33.39
CA LYS A 147 9.80 38.70 -34.75
C LYS A 147 11.26 38.24 -34.84
N PRO A 148 11.78 37.95 -36.04
CA PRO A 148 13.22 37.72 -36.22
C PRO A 148 14.05 38.85 -35.58
N GLY A 149 15.08 38.48 -34.81
CA GLY A 149 15.92 39.39 -34.04
C GLY A 149 15.38 39.78 -32.66
N THR A 150 14.28 39.17 -32.21
CA THR A 150 13.69 39.40 -30.87
C THR A 150 13.35 38.09 -30.18
N VAL A 151 13.23 38.12 -28.85
CA VAL A 151 12.86 36.95 -28.06
C VAL A 151 11.86 37.31 -26.96
N SER A 152 11.11 36.34 -26.46
CA SER A 152 10.25 36.52 -25.27
C SER A 152 10.71 35.58 -24.18
N TYR A 153 10.83 36.07 -22.94
CA TYR A 153 10.99 35.16 -21.81
C TYR A 153 9.75 34.28 -21.70
N ILE A 154 9.93 33.00 -21.38
CA ILE A 154 8.85 32.03 -21.26
C ILE A 154 9.17 31.05 -20.14
N THR A 155 8.16 30.65 -19.37
CA THR A 155 8.29 29.62 -18.34
C THR A 155 7.72 28.29 -18.81
N THR A 156 8.08 27.18 -18.16
CA THR A 156 7.48 25.87 -18.42
C THR A 156 5.96 25.94 -18.28
N GLY A 157 5.25 25.42 -19.28
CA GLY A 157 3.77 25.47 -19.37
C GLY A 157 3.22 26.79 -19.92
N GLY A 158 4.07 27.82 -20.08
CA GLY A 158 3.69 29.10 -20.66
C GLY A 158 3.31 28.96 -22.14
N PRO A 159 2.30 29.71 -22.62
CA PRO A 159 1.93 29.72 -24.02
C PRO A 159 3.07 30.30 -24.87
N VAL A 160 3.39 29.65 -25.98
CA VAL A 160 4.41 30.14 -26.94
C VAL A 160 3.81 31.34 -27.70
N PRO A 161 4.45 32.53 -27.65
CA PRO A 161 3.97 33.70 -28.38
C PRO A 161 3.94 33.48 -29.89
N ASN A 162 3.05 34.18 -30.58
CA ASN A 162 2.99 34.15 -32.04
C ASN A 162 4.35 34.57 -32.65
N GLY A 163 4.77 33.88 -33.71
CA GLY A 163 6.01 34.15 -34.42
C GLY A 163 7.25 33.42 -33.87
N ALA A 164 7.24 32.98 -32.61
CA ALA A 164 8.25 32.05 -32.10
C ALA A 164 7.97 30.62 -32.59
N ASP A 165 9.02 29.86 -32.87
CA ASP A 165 8.91 28.48 -33.34
C ASP A 165 9.85 27.50 -32.62
N ALA A 166 10.60 27.96 -31.62
CA ALA A 166 11.39 27.12 -30.71
C ALA A 166 11.54 27.79 -29.34
N VAL A 167 11.92 27.01 -28.33
CA VAL A 167 12.33 27.52 -27.02
C VAL A 167 13.79 27.15 -26.75
N VAL A 168 14.57 28.12 -26.27
CA VAL A 168 15.92 27.91 -25.75
C VAL A 168 15.84 27.87 -24.23
N MET A 169 16.24 26.75 -23.60
CA MET A 169 16.30 26.65 -22.13
C MET A 169 17.23 27.70 -21.52
N ILE A 170 16.90 28.19 -20.33
CA ILE A 170 17.60 29.32 -19.70
C ILE A 170 19.10 29.06 -19.49
N GLU A 171 19.51 27.82 -19.28
CA GLU A 171 20.90 27.39 -19.12
C GLU A 171 21.74 27.58 -20.39
N ASN A 172 21.11 27.69 -21.55
CA ASN A 172 21.75 28.02 -22.82
C ASN A 172 21.65 29.51 -23.16
N THR A 173 21.38 30.35 -22.16
CA THR A 173 21.30 31.80 -22.29
C THR A 173 22.10 32.51 -21.21
N SER A 174 22.49 33.77 -21.46
CA SER A 174 23.11 34.65 -20.46
C SER A 174 22.46 36.03 -20.52
N PRO A 175 22.11 36.65 -19.39
CA PRO A 175 21.73 38.06 -19.36
C PRO A 175 22.84 38.93 -19.95
N VAL A 176 22.44 39.98 -20.68
CA VAL A 176 23.37 41.00 -21.19
C VAL A 176 23.17 42.27 -20.36
N HIS A 177 24.27 42.83 -19.86
CA HIS A 177 24.32 44.08 -19.10
C HIS A 177 25.27 45.04 -19.82
N ASP A 178 24.73 45.88 -20.70
CA ASP A 178 25.45 46.90 -21.46
C ASP A 178 24.87 48.31 -21.18
N GLU A 179 25.57 49.36 -21.62
CA GLU A 179 25.11 50.75 -21.45
C GLU A 179 23.70 50.96 -22.02
N PHE A 180 23.34 50.26 -23.10
CA PHE A 180 21.99 50.31 -23.67
C PHE A 180 20.91 49.79 -22.70
N VAL A 181 21.15 48.66 -22.02
CA VAL A 181 20.23 48.11 -21.03
C VAL A 181 20.09 49.06 -19.83
N GLU A 182 21.19 49.68 -19.40
CA GLU A 182 21.19 50.64 -18.28
C GLU A 182 20.46 51.95 -18.64
N GLU A 183 20.64 52.46 -19.86
CA GLU A 183 20.01 53.71 -20.33
C GLU A 183 18.53 53.54 -20.70
N THR A 184 18.17 52.43 -21.34
CA THR A 184 16.80 52.23 -21.87
C THR A 184 15.89 51.40 -20.96
N GLY A 185 16.48 50.61 -20.05
CA GLY A 185 15.75 49.63 -19.23
C GLY A 185 15.21 48.42 -20.01
N ILE A 186 15.50 48.31 -21.31
CA ILE A 186 15.06 47.20 -22.16
C ILE A 186 15.98 46.00 -21.92
N LYS A 187 15.41 44.87 -21.48
CA LYS A 187 16.18 43.65 -21.20
C LYS A 187 16.75 43.04 -22.50
N LYS A 188 17.98 42.53 -22.42
CA LYS A 188 18.64 41.74 -23.47
C LYS A 188 19.12 40.39 -22.94
N VAL A 189 19.21 39.42 -23.84
CA VAL A 189 19.73 38.09 -23.55
C VAL A 189 20.61 37.59 -24.68
N ALA A 190 21.74 36.96 -24.34
CA ALA A 190 22.59 36.23 -25.24
C ALA A 190 22.13 34.77 -25.32
N VAL A 191 21.75 34.31 -26.51
CA VAL A 191 21.50 32.89 -26.81
C VAL A 191 22.83 32.26 -27.21
N LEU A 192 23.26 31.27 -26.41
CA LEU A 192 24.60 30.68 -26.52
C LEU A 192 24.67 29.51 -27.51
N ARG A 193 23.52 28.87 -27.77
CA ARG A 193 23.41 27.69 -28.66
C ARG A 193 22.18 27.83 -29.55
N GLY A 194 22.34 27.44 -30.81
CA GLY A 194 21.23 27.37 -31.75
C GLY A 194 20.25 26.26 -31.39
N VAL A 195 19.01 26.42 -31.80
CA VAL A 195 17.92 25.45 -31.62
C VAL A 195 17.26 25.14 -32.96
N VAL A 196 16.55 24.02 -33.03
CA VAL A 196 15.78 23.65 -34.22
C VAL A 196 14.30 24.01 -34.04
N LYS A 197 13.60 24.24 -35.15
CA LYS A 197 12.16 24.49 -35.15
C LYS A 197 11.41 23.36 -34.44
N GLY A 198 10.49 23.73 -33.56
CA GLY A 198 9.68 22.85 -32.72
C GLY A 198 10.38 22.38 -31.44
N GLN A 199 11.66 22.71 -31.23
CA GLN A 199 12.39 22.30 -30.04
C GLN A 199 11.77 22.90 -28.77
N ASP A 200 11.62 22.06 -27.74
CA ASP A 200 11.13 22.42 -26.41
C ASP A 200 9.72 23.05 -26.42
N ILE A 201 8.91 22.75 -27.44
CA ILE A 201 7.49 23.12 -27.54
C ILE A 201 6.64 21.85 -27.53
N ARG A 202 5.60 21.81 -26.68
CA ARG A 202 4.49 20.85 -26.76
C ARG A 202 3.43 21.41 -27.72
N PRO A 203 3.20 20.79 -28.89
CA PRO A 203 2.13 21.17 -29.79
C PRO A 203 0.75 21.04 -29.14
N VAL A 204 -0.25 21.73 -29.70
CA VAL A 204 -1.65 21.57 -29.28
C VAL A 204 -2.05 20.10 -29.38
N GLY A 205 -2.60 19.56 -28.30
CA GLY A 205 -3.09 18.18 -28.24
C GLY A 205 -2.00 17.10 -28.28
N SER A 206 -0.73 17.45 -28.01
CA SER A 206 0.36 16.48 -28.00
C SER A 206 0.20 15.37 -26.96
N ASP A 207 -0.49 15.67 -25.85
CA ASP A 207 -0.72 14.72 -24.77
C ASP A 207 -2.08 14.03 -24.93
N ILE A 208 -3.11 14.82 -25.31
CA ILE A 208 -4.48 14.37 -25.54
C ILE A 208 -5.03 15.14 -26.73
N ALA A 209 -5.39 14.46 -27.81
CA ALA A 209 -6.08 15.08 -28.92
C ALA A 209 -7.58 15.24 -28.61
N GLN A 210 -8.21 16.24 -29.21
CA GLN A 210 -9.65 16.39 -29.11
C GLN A 210 -10.36 15.15 -29.65
N GLY A 211 -11.32 14.62 -28.89
CA GLY A 211 -12.06 13.41 -29.23
C GLY A 211 -11.39 12.10 -28.80
N ASP A 212 -10.15 12.12 -28.28
CA ASP A 212 -9.49 10.92 -27.78
C ASP A 212 -10.29 10.27 -26.65
N THR A 213 -10.35 8.94 -26.63
CA THR A 213 -10.98 8.21 -25.52
C THR A 213 -10.07 8.24 -24.30
N LEU A 214 -10.46 9.01 -23.28
CA LEU A 214 -9.73 9.17 -22.02
C LEU A 214 -9.83 7.91 -21.15
N LEU A 215 -11.06 7.43 -20.99
CA LEU A 215 -11.39 6.26 -20.16
C LEU A 215 -12.46 5.43 -20.87
N ARG A 216 -12.41 4.12 -20.70
CA ARG A 216 -13.36 3.17 -21.30
C ARG A 216 -14.35 2.67 -20.26
N SER A 217 -15.57 2.37 -20.70
CA SER A 217 -16.56 1.67 -19.90
C SER A 217 -15.96 0.38 -19.34
N GLY A 218 -16.06 0.19 -18.03
CA GLY A 218 -15.45 -0.92 -17.30
C GLY A 218 -14.14 -0.55 -16.59
N ASP A 219 -13.56 0.62 -16.86
CA ASP A 219 -12.38 1.09 -16.14
C ASP A 219 -12.72 1.41 -14.69
N LYS A 220 -11.81 1.02 -13.78
CA LYS A 220 -11.89 1.40 -12.37
C LYS A 220 -11.26 2.77 -12.19
N ILE A 221 -12.02 3.70 -11.65
CA ILE A 221 -11.58 5.07 -11.41
C ILE A 221 -10.64 5.11 -10.20
N GLY A 222 -9.35 5.36 -10.41
CA GLY A 222 -8.35 5.64 -9.40
C GLY A 222 -7.93 7.12 -9.37
N PRO A 223 -6.87 7.47 -8.61
CA PRO A 223 -6.43 8.86 -8.50
C PRO A 223 -5.99 9.48 -9.84
N ALA A 224 -5.34 8.70 -10.71
CA ALA A 224 -4.90 9.18 -12.03
C ALA A 224 -6.09 9.46 -12.94
N GLU A 225 -7.10 8.59 -12.92
CA GLU A 225 -8.33 8.75 -13.70
C GLU A 225 -9.13 9.97 -13.24
N ILE A 226 -9.18 10.25 -11.93
CA ILE A 226 -9.76 11.48 -11.39
C ILE A 226 -9.00 12.72 -11.88
N GLY A 227 -7.67 12.70 -11.83
CA GLY A 227 -6.83 13.80 -12.32
C GLY A 227 -7.04 14.06 -13.81
N LEU A 228 -7.14 12.99 -14.61
CA LEU A 228 -7.41 13.07 -16.05
C LEU A 228 -8.78 13.71 -16.32
N LEU A 229 -9.84 13.22 -15.66
CA LEU A 229 -11.19 13.80 -15.76
C LEU A 229 -11.20 15.28 -15.38
N ALA A 230 -10.56 15.64 -14.26
CA ALA A 230 -10.49 17.03 -13.80
C ALA A 230 -9.73 17.92 -14.78
N SER A 231 -8.61 17.44 -15.34
CA SER A 231 -7.80 18.20 -16.31
C SER A 231 -8.56 18.56 -17.58
N MET A 232 -9.55 17.74 -17.95
CA MET A 232 -10.41 17.92 -19.13
C MET A 232 -11.77 18.55 -18.79
N GLY A 233 -11.92 19.14 -17.59
CA GLY A 233 -13.10 19.90 -17.20
C GLY A 233 -14.32 19.06 -16.79
N PHE A 234 -14.19 17.74 -16.62
CA PHE A 234 -15.31 16.92 -16.15
C PHE A 234 -15.59 17.17 -14.67
N THR A 235 -16.83 17.56 -14.34
CA THR A 235 -17.29 17.68 -12.95
C THR A 235 -18.07 16.47 -12.46
N HIS A 236 -18.68 15.74 -13.40
CA HIS A 236 -19.47 14.55 -13.17
C HIS A 236 -19.12 13.46 -14.16
N VAL A 237 -19.33 12.21 -13.76
CA VAL A 237 -19.06 11.04 -14.60
C VAL A 237 -20.11 9.96 -14.33
N LYS A 238 -20.45 9.17 -15.36
CA LYS A 238 -21.39 8.05 -15.21
C LYS A 238 -20.66 6.78 -14.80
N VAL A 239 -21.10 6.20 -13.69
CA VAL A 239 -20.54 4.98 -13.11
C VAL A 239 -21.65 3.98 -12.81
N PHE A 240 -21.30 2.70 -12.72
CA PHE A 240 -22.22 1.70 -12.17
C PHE A 240 -22.44 1.97 -10.68
N ARG A 241 -23.72 1.98 -10.25
CA ARG A 241 -24.06 2.16 -8.84
C ARG A 241 -23.45 1.04 -8.00
N ARG A 242 -22.91 1.40 -6.84
CA ARG A 242 -22.43 0.43 -5.86
C ARG A 242 -23.59 -0.30 -5.17
N PRO A 243 -23.47 -1.61 -4.90
CA PRO A 243 -24.51 -2.33 -4.21
C PRO A 243 -24.61 -1.87 -2.75
N ARG A 244 -25.85 -1.81 -2.25
CA ARG A 244 -26.13 -1.65 -0.82
C ARG A 244 -26.28 -3.04 -0.21
N VAL A 245 -25.64 -3.28 0.93
CA VAL A 245 -25.54 -4.63 1.53
C VAL A 245 -26.01 -4.61 2.99
N ALA A 246 -27.07 -5.34 3.29
CA ALA A 246 -27.51 -5.56 4.67
C ALA A 246 -26.78 -6.75 5.31
N VAL A 247 -26.45 -6.64 6.60
CA VAL A 247 -25.79 -7.69 7.38
C VAL A 247 -26.59 -7.96 8.66
N LEU A 248 -26.85 -9.24 8.93
CA LEU A 248 -27.52 -9.76 10.12
C LEU A 248 -26.72 -10.93 10.70
N SER A 249 -26.60 -11.01 12.02
CA SER A 249 -26.18 -12.26 12.69
C SER A 249 -27.38 -12.95 13.31
N THR A 250 -27.37 -14.28 13.36
CA THR A 250 -28.41 -15.09 14.00
C THR A 250 -27.81 -16.00 15.06
N GLY A 251 -28.44 -16.11 16.23
CA GLY A 251 -28.03 -17.03 17.29
C GLY A 251 -28.42 -16.57 18.69
N ASP A 252 -29.05 -17.45 19.46
CA ASP A 252 -29.43 -17.20 20.87
C ASP A 252 -28.20 -16.98 21.78
N GLU A 253 -27.03 -17.48 21.39
CA GLU A 253 -25.77 -17.32 22.12
C GLU A 253 -25.15 -15.92 21.96
N LEU A 254 -25.60 -15.15 20.97
CA LEU A 254 -24.92 -13.92 20.56
C LEU A 254 -25.29 -12.74 21.46
N VAL A 255 -24.27 -11.99 21.86
CA VAL A 255 -24.42 -10.69 22.50
C VAL A 255 -23.71 -9.59 21.71
N ASP A 256 -24.29 -8.40 21.72
CA ASP A 256 -23.71 -7.25 21.04
C ASP A 256 -22.38 -6.83 21.70
N PRO A 257 -21.29 -6.65 20.92
CA PRO A 257 -19.98 -6.31 21.49
C PRO A 257 -19.92 -4.90 22.12
N VAL A 258 -20.79 -3.97 21.72
CA VAL A 258 -20.77 -2.57 22.18
C VAL A 258 -21.53 -2.38 23.50
N LYS A 259 -22.42 -3.32 23.85
CA LYS A 259 -23.24 -3.22 25.07
C LYS A 259 -22.48 -3.44 26.38
N GLY A 260 -21.14 -3.57 26.35
CA GLY A 260 -20.27 -3.51 27.53
C GLY A 260 -20.48 -4.59 28.60
N ALA A 261 -21.34 -5.58 28.36
CA ALA A 261 -21.73 -6.55 29.37
C ALA A 261 -20.69 -7.67 29.55
N THR A 262 -20.54 -8.13 30.79
CA THR A 262 -19.91 -9.41 31.12
C THR A 262 -20.70 -10.53 30.45
N LEU A 263 -20.00 -11.48 29.83
CA LEU A 263 -20.65 -12.61 29.17
C LEU A 263 -21.36 -13.48 30.20
N GLY A 264 -22.64 -13.75 29.98
CA GLY A 264 -23.38 -14.76 30.70
C GLY A 264 -22.98 -16.18 30.27
N ARG A 265 -23.51 -17.18 30.97
CA ARG A 265 -23.29 -18.59 30.62
C ARG A 265 -23.83 -18.88 29.22
N GLY A 266 -23.01 -19.52 28.38
CA GLY A 266 -23.39 -19.90 27.03
C GLY A 266 -23.44 -18.74 26.02
N GLN A 267 -22.92 -17.56 26.39
CA GLN A 267 -22.90 -16.39 25.51
C GLN A 267 -21.51 -16.14 24.90
N ILE A 268 -21.52 -15.66 23.66
CA ILE A 268 -20.33 -15.15 22.96
C ILE A 268 -20.67 -13.83 22.27
N ARG A 269 -19.65 -12.98 22.06
CA ARG A 269 -19.85 -11.71 21.35
C ARG A 269 -20.01 -11.95 19.85
N ASP A 270 -20.92 -11.22 19.23
CA ASP A 270 -21.10 -11.24 17.79
C ASP A 270 -19.91 -10.55 17.09
N SER A 271 -18.95 -11.37 16.65
CA SER A 271 -17.81 -10.91 15.86
C SER A 271 -18.11 -10.82 14.37
N ASN A 272 -19.03 -11.65 13.86
CA ASN A 272 -19.21 -11.82 12.43
C ASN A 272 -19.87 -10.61 11.79
N ARG A 273 -20.88 -10.03 12.44
CA ARG A 273 -21.53 -8.83 11.94
C ARG A 273 -20.56 -7.67 11.79
N ALA A 274 -19.81 -7.36 12.84
CA ALA A 274 -18.79 -6.30 12.80
C ALA A 274 -17.74 -6.56 11.70
N MET A 275 -17.27 -7.80 11.59
CA MET A 275 -16.30 -8.22 10.57
C MET A 275 -16.84 -8.11 9.14
N LEU A 276 -18.09 -8.54 8.90
CA LEU A 276 -18.72 -8.50 7.58
C LEU A 276 -19.10 -7.08 7.16
N LEU A 277 -19.60 -6.25 8.08
CA LEU A 277 -19.83 -4.82 7.85
C LEU A 277 -18.53 -4.14 7.42
N ALA A 278 -17.42 -4.41 8.12
CA ALA A 278 -16.11 -3.89 7.75
C ALA A 278 -15.65 -4.39 6.37
N ALA A 279 -15.86 -5.67 6.05
CA ALA A 279 -15.51 -6.24 4.75
C ALA A 279 -16.33 -5.64 3.59
N VAL A 280 -17.61 -5.32 3.83
CA VAL A 280 -18.48 -4.60 2.87
C VAL A 280 -17.94 -3.19 2.62
N VAL A 281 -17.69 -2.42 3.68
CA VAL A 281 -17.18 -1.04 3.59
C VAL A 281 -15.80 -0.99 2.93
N GLN A 282 -14.91 -1.94 3.25
CA GLN A 282 -13.58 -2.07 2.63
C GLN A 282 -13.66 -2.22 1.10
N ASN A 283 -14.75 -2.81 0.59
CA ASN A 283 -14.99 -2.97 -0.84
C ASN A 283 -15.87 -1.85 -1.42
N GLY A 284 -15.96 -0.71 -0.72
CA GLY A 284 -16.57 0.53 -1.19
C GLY A 284 -18.10 0.55 -1.17
N CYS A 285 -18.75 -0.44 -0.57
CA CYS A 285 -20.20 -0.59 -0.58
C CYS A 285 -20.85 0.04 0.67
N ASP A 286 -22.11 0.44 0.52
CA ASP A 286 -22.90 0.92 1.66
C ASP A 286 -23.38 -0.27 2.49
N ALA A 287 -23.01 -0.30 3.77
CA ALA A 287 -23.39 -1.36 4.69
C ALA A 287 -24.59 -0.95 5.55
N VAL A 288 -25.59 -1.81 5.66
CA VAL A 288 -26.77 -1.65 6.54
C VAL A 288 -26.69 -2.70 7.65
N ASP A 289 -26.59 -2.25 8.89
CA ASP A 289 -26.53 -3.13 10.06
C ASP A 289 -27.96 -3.44 10.55
N LEU A 290 -28.37 -4.71 10.47
CA LEU A 290 -29.67 -5.17 10.96
C LEU A 290 -29.59 -5.78 12.37
N GLY A 291 -28.40 -5.82 12.98
CA GLY A 291 -28.18 -6.29 14.34
C GLY A 291 -28.13 -7.81 14.46
N ILE A 292 -28.63 -8.31 15.59
CA ILE A 292 -28.70 -9.73 15.93
C ILE A 292 -30.19 -10.12 15.89
N SER A 293 -30.49 -11.25 15.25
CA SER A 293 -31.76 -11.97 15.38
C SER A 293 -31.59 -13.15 16.32
N ARG A 294 -32.52 -13.35 17.25
CA ARG A 294 -32.66 -14.63 17.95
C ARG A 294 -33.11 -15.73 17.00
N ASP A 295 -32.94 -16.98 17.43
CA ASP A 295 -33.37 -18.15 16.68
C ASP A 295 -34.87 -18.42 16.89
N GLU A 296 -35.68 -17.44 16.47
CA GLU A 296 -37.14 -17.46 16.49
C GLU A 296 -37.66 -17.10 15.09
N GLU A 297 -38.62 -17.88 14.55
CA GLU A 297 -39.14 -17.70 13.19
C GLU A 297 -39.67 -16.27 12.94
N ASP A 298 -40.48 -15.76 13.87
CA ASP A 298 -41.09 -14.42 13.77
C ASP A 298 -40.05 -13.29 13.82
N GLU A 299 -38.94 -13.47 14.55
CA GLU A 299 -37.89 -12.46 14.66
C GLU A 299 -37.07 -12.40 13.38
N LEU A 300 -36.68 -13.58 12.85
CA LEU A 300 -35.97 -13.68 11.59
C LEU A 300 -36.82 -13.14 10.42
N GLU A 301 -38.12 -13.43 10.42
CA GLU A 301 -39.04 -12.92 9.41
C GLU A 301 -39.09 -11.39 9.40
N LYS A 302 -39.24 -10.76 10.58
CA LYS A 302 -39.18 -9.29 10.72
C LYS A 302 -37.88 -8.72 10.20
N LYS A 303 -36.75 -9.38 10.47
CA LYS A 303 -35.42 -8.93 10.00
C LYS A 303 -35.27 -9.03 8.48
N ILE A 304 -35.86 -10.05 7.86
CA ILE A 304 -35.92 -10.14 6.39
C ILE A 304 -36.79 -9.01 5.82
N ASP A 305 -37.92 -8.70 6.46
CA ASP A 305 -38.78 -7.57 6.06
C ASP A 305 -38.07 -6.22 6.20
N GLU A 306 -37.31 -6.02 7.29
CA GLU A 306 -36.45 -4.84 7.48
C GLU A 306 -35.39 -4.72 6.37
N ALA A 307 -34.77 -5.83 5.96
CA ALA A 307 -33.81 -5.86 4.86
C ALA A 307 -34.46 -5.44 3.53
N VAL A 308 -35.64 -5.99 3.23
CA VAL A 308 -36.43 -5.67 2.03
C VAL A 308 -36.84 -4.20 2.02
N ALA A 309 -37.35 -3.70 3.16
CA ALA A 309 -37.76 -2.31 3.32
C ALA A 309 -36.59 -1.31 3.16
N SER A 310 -35.39 -1.73 3.54
CA SER A 310 -34.15 -0.95 3.46
C SER A 310 -33.61 -0.77 2.04
N ASP A 311 -34.23 -1.39 1.02
CA ASP A 311 -33.84 -1.30 -0.40
C ASP A 311 -32.37 -1.67 -0.67
N VAL A 312 -31.94 -2.80 -0.10
CA VAL A 312 -30.57 -3.34 -0.29
C VAL A 312 -30.51 -4.30 -1.47
N ASP A 313 -29.39 -4.36 -2.17
CA ASP A 313 -29.20 -5.29 -3.31
C ASP A 313 -28.76 -6.68 -2.84
N ILE A 314 -28.05 -6.73 -1.72
CA ILE A 314 -27.54 -7.96 -1.11
C ILE A 314 -27.93 -7.99 0.36
N PHE A 315 -28.37 -9.15 0.82
CA PHE A 315 -28.60 -9.45 2.23
C PHE A 315 -27.68 -10.59 2.66
N ILE A 316 -26.88 -10.36 3.71
CA ILE A 316 -25.93 -11.33 4.26
C ILE A 316 -26.38 -11.70 5.66
N THR A 317 -26.56 -13.00 5.91
CA THR A 317 -26.74 -13.52 7.27
C THR A 317 -25.50 -14.31 7.70
N SER A 318 -25.25 -14.38 9.01
CA SER A 318 -24.23 -15.28 9.58
C SER A 318 -24.78 -16.04 10.78
N GLY A 319 -24.70 -17.37 10.73
CA GLY A 319 -25.37 -18.26 11.69
C GLY A 319 -26.61 -18.92 11.08
N GLY A 320 -27.22 -19.87 11.79
CA GLY A 320 -28.54 -20.41 11.42
C GLY A 320 -28.63 -21.23 10.12
N VAL A 321 -27.51 -21.77 9.60
CA VAL A 321 -27.43 -22.38 8.24
C VAL A 321 -26.91 -23.81 8.19
N SER A 322 -26.70 -24.45 9.34
CA SER A 322 -26.11 -25.79 9.45
C SER A 322 -27.16 -26.91 9.34
N MET A 323 -27.31 -27.70 10.40
CA MET A 323 -28.23 -28.84 10.57
C MET A 323 -28.94 -28.80 11.93
N GLY A 324 -28.96 -27.64 12.59
CA GLY A 324 -29.66 -27.45 13.85
C GLY A 324 -31.17 -27.50 13.65
N ASP A 325 -31.88 -27.93 14.69
CA ASP A 325 -33.34 -27.90 14.78
C ASP A 325 -33.91 -26.47 14.71
N LYS A 326 -33.10 -25.48 15.06
CA LYS A 326 -33.41 -24.04 14.98
C LYS A 326 -32.79 -23.30 13.78
N ASP A 327 -32.30 -24.02 12.76
CA ASP A 327 -31.74 -23.37 11.55
C ASP A 327 -32.86 -22.90 10.60
N TYR A 328 -33.56 -21.82 10.97
CA TYR A 328 -34.72 -21.31 10.25
C TYR A 328 -34.38 -20.59 8.93
N VAL A 329 -33.12 -20.18 8.72
CA VAL A 329 -32.74 -19.35 7.57
C VAL A 329 -33.12 -19.99 6.23
N LYS A 330 -32.78 -21.26 6.00
CA LYS A 330 -33.08 -21.95 4.74
C LYS A 330 -34.60 -22.02 4.45
N PRO A 331 -35.45 -22.52 5.36
CA PRO A 331 -36.91 -22.50 5.19
C PRO A 331 -37.49 -21.13 4.84
N HIS A 332 -37.08 -20.04 5.51
CA HIS A 332 -37.58 -18.69 5.20
C HIS A 332 -37.18 -18.23 3.79
N LEU A 333 -35.95 -18.55 3.36
CA LEU A 333 -35.47 -18.22 2.01
C LEU A 333 -36.22 -19.01 0.92
N GLU A 334 -36.55 -20.27 1.17
CA GLU A 334 -37.35 -21.10 0.25
C GLU A 334 -38.78 -20.59 0.10
N ARG A 335 -39.38 -20.04 1.18
CA ARG A 335 -40.72 -19.44 1.13
C ARG A 335 -40.77 -18.14 0.35
N ARG A 336 -39.73 -17.30 0.46
CA ARG A 336 -39.72 -15.93 -0.10
C ARG A 336 -39.02 -15.80 -1.45
N GLY A 337 -38.39 -16.87 -1.93
CA GLY A 337 -37.74 -16.85 -3.22
C GLY A 337 -37.14 -18.18 -3.61
N LYS A 338 -35.89 -18.17 -4.07
CA LYS A 338 -35.24 -19.33 -4.66
C LYS A 338 -33.89 -19.58 -4.02
N VAL A 339 -33.75 -20.70 -3.34
CA VAL A 339 -32.46 -21.22 -2.89
C VAL A 339 -31.80 -21.94 -4.06
N TYR A 340 -30.56 -21.56 -4.37
CA TYR A 340 -29.79 -22.17 -5.44
C TYR A 340 -28.94 -23.33 -4.94
N PHE A 341 -28.29 -23.17 -3.79
CA PHE A 341 -27.54 -24.22 -3.12
C PHE A 341 -27.45 -23.92 -1.63
N GLY A 342 -27.27 -24.96 -0.81
CA GLY A 342 -27.07 -24.84 0.64
C GLY A 342 -25.85 -25.58 1.21
N LYS A 343 -25.04 -26.18 0.31
CA LYS A 343 -23.81 -26.91 0.65
C LYS A 343 -22.78 -26.78 -0.48
N VAL A 344 -21.55 -26.48 -0.12
CA VAL A 344 -20.40 -26.41 -1.05
C VAL A 344 -19.27 -27.30 -0.56
N LEU A 345 -18.60 -27.99 -1.49
CA LEU A 345 -17.47 -28.87 -1.26
C LEU A 345 -16.22 -28.02 -0.99
N MET A 346 -16.08 -27.55 0.24
CA MET A 346 -14.98 -26.68 0.65
C MET A 346 -14.69 -26.72 2.16
N LYS A 347 -13.47 -26.33 2.50
CA LYS A 347 -13.01 -26.13 3.89
C LYS A 347 -12.24 -24.81 4.01
N PRO A 348 -12.54 -23.97 5.02
CA PRO A 348 -13.80 -23.92 5.77
C PRO A 348 -14.96 -23.47 4.86
N GLY A 349 -16.22 -23.56 5.31
CA GLY A 349 -17.35 -22.95 4.57
C GLY A 349 -18.46 -23.87 4.06
N LYS A 350 -18.41 -25.18 4.33
CA LYS A 350 -19.39 -26.17 3.82
C LYS A 350 -20.87 -25.72 3.80
N PRO A 351 -21.46 -25.15 4.87
CA PRO A 351 -22.89 -24.87 4.91
C PRO A 351 -23.32 -23.52 4.29
N VAL A 352 -22.44 -22.87 3.51
CA VAL A 352 -22.81 -21.64 2.80
C VAL A 352 -24.02 -21.86 1.91
N THR A 353 -24.97 -20.93 1.97
CA THR A 353 -26.21 -20.98 1.19
C THR A 353 -26.34 -19.69 0.37
N PHE A 354 -26.76 -19.85 -0.89
CA PHE A 354 -27.06 -18.73 -1.78
C PHE A 354 -28.50 -18.82 -2.27
N ALA A 355 -29.20 -17.70 -2.20
CA ALA A 355 -30.59 -17.58 -2.61
C ALA A 355 -30.88 -16.22 -3.26
N THR A 356 -32.05 -16.08 -3.86
CA THR A 356 -32.63 -14.78 -4.23
C THR A 356 -34.00 -14.63 -3.59
N ILE A 357 -34.33 -13.45 -3.09
CA ILE A 357 -35.68 -13.08 -2.66
C ILE A 357 -36.29 -12.16 -3.72
N ASP A 358 -37.53 -12.43 -4.11
CA ASP A 358 -38.30 -11.53 -4.99
C ASP A 358 -38.79 -10.34 -4.16
N VAL A 359 -38.37 -9.13 -4.52
CA VAL A 359 -38.76 -7.88 -3.87
C VAL A 359 -39.80 -7.15 -4.73
N PRO A 360 -40.98 -6.79 -4.17
CA PRO A 360 -41.95 -5.95 -4.86
C PRO A 360 -41.33 -4.58 -5.19
N ALA A 361 -41.37 -4.16 -6.45
CA ALA A 361 -40.83 -2.86 -6.83
C ALA A 361 -41.80 -1.73 -6.47
N LYS A 362 -41.29 -0.67 -5.82
CA LYS A 362 -42.08 0.49 -5.36
C LYS A 362 -42.68 1.34 -6.49
N ALA A 363 -42.25 1.18 -7.75
CA ALA A 363 -42.63 2.08 -8.86
C ALA A 363 -42.69 1.42 -10.26
N SER A 364 -42.70 0.09 -10.36
CA SER A 364 -42.68 -0.62 -11.65
C SER A 364 -43.29 -2.02 -11.52
N ASN A 365 -43.98 -2.51 -12.56
CA ASN A 365 -44.43 -3.91 -12.68
C ASN A 365 -43.27 -4.93 -12.81
N SER A 366 -42.01 -4.53 -12.60
CA SER A 366 -40.83 -5.40 -12.64
C SER A 366 -40.45 -5.86 -11.23
N LYS A 367 -40.41 -7.18 -10.98
CA LYS A 367 -39.83 -7.74 -9.76
C LYS A 367 -38.32 -7.44 -9.71
N ARG A 368 -37.82 -6.92 -8.59
CA ARG A 368 -36.37 -6.82 -8.31
C ARG A 368 -35.95 -8.05 -7.52
N GLN A 369 -34.81 -8.63 -7.81
CA GLN A 369 -34.27 -9.73 -6.99
C GLN A 369 -33.20 -9.21 -6.04
N MET A 370 -33.35 -9.50 -4.75
CA MET A 370 -32.33 -9.28 -3.73
C MET A 370 -31.51 -10.56 -3.58
N LEU A 371 -30.19 -10.46 -3.71
CA LEU A 371 -29.30 -11.60 -3.52
C LEU A 371 -29.14 -11.88 -2.02
N VAL A 372 -29.16 -13.15 -1.63
CA VAL A 372 -28.98 -13.54 -0.22
C VAL A 372 -27.83 -14.52 -0.08
N PHE A 373 -26.89 -14.18 0.81
CA PHE A 373 -25.80 -15.06 1.23
C PHE A 373 -25.97 -15.42 2.70
N ALA A 374 -26.37 -16.65 2.97
CA ALA A 374 -26.43 -17.15 4.33
C ALA A 374 -25.11 -17.86 4.66
N LEU A 375 -24.27 -17.15 5.41
CA LEU A 375 -22.89 -17.53 5.71
C LEU A 375 -22.82 -18.37 7.00
N PRO A 376 -21.83 -19.27 7.12
CA PRO A 376 -21.68 -20.08 8.33
C PRO A 376 -21.40 -19.21 9.58
N GLY A 377 -21.85 -19.66 10.76
CA GLY A 377 -21.63 -18.95 12.03
C GLY A 377 -20.17 -18.96 12.52
N ASN A 378 -19.35 -19.92 12.09
CA ASN A 378 -17.92 -19.94 12.44
C ASN A 378 -17.17 -18.77 11.78
N PRO A 379 -16.46 -17.90 12.54
CA PRO A 379 -15.95 -16.64 12.01
C PRO A 379 -15.07 -16.74 10.77
N VAL A 380 -14.12 -17.69 10.75
CA VAL A 380 -13.26 -17.87 9.57
C VAL A 380 -14.08 -18.32 8.36
N SER A 381 -15.03 -19.24 8.57
CA SER A 381 -15.89 -19.72 7.49
C SER A 381 -16.70 -18.59 6.88
N SER A 382 -17.25 -17.70 7.74
CA SER A 382 -18.02 -16.54 7.31
C SER A 382 -17.19 -15.63 6.40
N LEU A 383 -15.99 -15.22 6.84
CA LEU A 383 -15.14 -14.33 6.05
C LEU A 383 -14.60 -14.97 4.76
N VAL A 384 -14.24 -16.26 4.80
CA VAL A 384 -13.80 -17.00 3.61
C VAL A 384 -14.95 -17.09 2.59
N CYS A 385 -16.17 -17.42 3.00
CA CYS A 385 -17.33 -17.47 2.12
C CYS A 385 -17.72 -16.07 1.59
N PHE A 386 -17.55 -15.02 2.39
CA PHE A 386 -17.70 -13.64 1.91
C PHE A 386 -16.75 -13.37 0.73
N HIS A 387 -15.45 -13.64 0.90
CA HIS A 387 -14.47 -13.42 -0.16
C HIS A 387 -14.70 -14.27 -1.41
N LEU A 388 -15.13 -15.52 -1.24
CA LEU A 388 -15.30 -16.45 -2.37
C LEU A 388 -16.62 -16.27 -3.13
N PHE A 389 -17.68 -15.76 -2.50
CA PHE A 389 -19.02 -15.70 -3.12
C PHE A 389 -19.63 -14.30 -3.08
N ALA A 390 -19.75 -13.68 -1.90
CA ALA A 390 -20.41 -12.39 -1.77
C ALA A 390 -19.62 -11.25 -2.45
N LEU A 391 -18.28 -11.25 -2.31
CA LEU A 391 -17.43 -10.23 -2.91
C LEU A 391 -17.42 -10.28 -4.46
N PRO A 392 -17.29 -11.45 -5.12
CA PRO A 392 -17.47 -11.52 -6.57
C PRO A 392 -18.85 -11.04 -7.03
N ALA A 393 -19.93 -11.35 -6.28
CA ALA A 393 -21.26 -10.81 -6.59
C ALA A 393 -21.31 -9.29 -6.45
N ILE A 394 -20.73 -8.73 -5.37
CA ILE A 394 -20.59 -7.28 -5.16
C ILE A 394 -19.90 -6.63 -6.37
N ARG A 395 -18.76 -7.19 -6.81
CA ARG A 395 -18.01 -6.68 -7.96
C ARG A 395 -18.81 -6.76 -9.26
N GLN A 396 -19.51 -7.87 -9.47
CA GLN A 396 -20.37 -8.07 -10.64
C GLN A 396 -21.52 -7.05 -10.66
N LEU A 397 -22.20 -6.82 -9.53
CA LEU A 397 -23.24 -5.79 -9.40
C LEU A 397 -22.69 -4.39 -9.65
N ALA A 398 -21.48 -4.11 -9.12
CA ALA A 398 -20.78 -2.83 -9.28
C ALA A 398 -20.13 -2.65 -10.67
N GLY A 399 -20.36 -3.56 -11.62
CA GLY A 399 -19.94 -3.40 -13.01
C GLY A 399 -18.49 -3.78 -13.33
N TRP A 400 -17.77 -4.42 -12.41
CA TRP A 400 -16.39 -4.85 -12.67
C TRP A 400 -16.31 -5.75 -13.91
N PRO A 401 -15.32 -5.54 -14.79
CA PRO A 401 -15.14 -6.40 -15.96
C PRO A 401 -14.69 -7.81 -15.57
N ASP A 402 -13.85 -7.91 -14.54
CA ASP A 402 -13.41 -9.16 -13.92
C ASP A 402 -13.82 -9.15 -12.43
N PRO A 403 -14.92 -9.85 -12.06
CA PRO A 403 -15.39 -9.89 -10.67
C PRO A 403 -14.62 -10.90 -9.80
N TYR A 404 -13.74 -11.73 -10.38
CA TYR A 404 -13.07 -12.81 -9.65
C TYR A 404 -12.01 -12.26 -8.68
N LEU A 405 -11.65 -13.07 -7.68
CA LEU A 405 -10.46 -12.80 -6.88
C LEU A 405 -9.22 -13.01 -7.73
N ARG A 406 -8.24 -12.10 -7.60
CA ARG A 406 -6.96 -12.24 -8.28
C ARG A 406 -6.28 -13.51 -7.78
N ARG A 407 -5.92 -14.39 -8.70
CA ARG A 407 -5.20 -15.63 -8.43
C ARG A 407 -3.75 -15.46 -8.86
N VAL A 408 -2.82 -15.78 -7.97
CA VAL A 408 -1.38 -15.84 -8.28
C VAL A 408 -0.83 -17.20 -7.87
N GLN A 409 0.39 -17.53 -8.32
CA GLN A 409 1.10 -18.72 -7.88
C GLN A 409 2.05 -18.35 -6.76
N ALA A 410 2.08 -19.13 -5.67
CA ALA A 410 3.00 -18.93 -4.57
C ALA A 410 3.60 -20.26 -4.11
N ARG A 411 4.87 -20.23 -3.67
CA ARG A 411 5.53 -21.41 -3.10
C ARG A 411 5.26 -21.52 -1.61
N THR A 412 4.90 -22.71 -1.14
CA THR A 412 4.69 -22.95 0.30
C THR A 412 6.02 -22.88 1.05
N THR A 413 6.06 -22.27 2.23
CA THR A 413 7.27 -22.26 3.08
C THR A 413 7.46 -23.54 3.88
N LEU A 414 6.37 -24.26 4.13
CA LEU A 414 6.33 -25.47 4.95
C LEU A 414 5.56 -26.58 4.21
N PRO A 415 5.76 -27.85 4.58
CA PRO A 415 4.91 -28.93 4.08
C PRO A 415 3.45 -28.71 4.51
N MET A 416 2.50 -28.98 3.61
CA MET A 416 1.07 -28.74 3.86
C MET A 416 0.30 -30.06 3.81
N LYS A 417 -0.38 -30.40 4.91
CA LYS A 417 -1.28 -31.55 4.96
C LYS A 417 -2.53 -31.26 4.14
N LEU A 418 -2.89 -32.18 3.27
CA LEU A 418 -4.10 -32.10 2.45
C LEU A 418 -5.30 -32.71 3.20
N ASP A 419 -6.49 -32.30 2.79
CA ASP A 419 -7.75 -32.81 3.33
C ASP A 419 -8.38 -33.78 2.31
N PRO A 420 -8.58 -35.07 2.69
CA PRO A 420 -9.05 -36.09 1.75
C PRO A 420 -10.53 -35.94 1.40
N GLU A 421 -11.29 -35.12 2.13
CA GLU A 421 -12.73 -34.97 1.92
C GLU A 421 -13.06 -33.70 1.13
N ARG A 422 -12.27 -32.63 1.27
CA ARG A 422 -12.62 -31.30 0.76
C ARG A 422 -11.40 -30.48 0.37
N PRO A 423 -11.48 -29.67 -0.71
CA PRO A 423 -10.46 -28.67 -0.98
C PRO A 423 -10.41 -27.63 0.16
N GLU A 424 -9.21 -27.23 0.56
CA GLU A 424 -8.99 -26.28 1.65
C GLU A 424 -8.54 -24.92 1.13
N PHE A 425 -9.20 -23.85 1.61
CA PHE A 425 -8.81 -22.46 1.46
C PHE A 425 -8.01 -22.06 2.69
N HIS A 426 -6.72 -22.37 2.65
CA HIS A 426 -5.80 -22.23 3.77
C HIS A 426 -5.31 -20.79 3.88
N ARG A 427 -5.44 -20.17 5.06
CA ARG A 427 -5.07 -18.76 5.25
C ARG A 427 -3.57 -18.62 5.30
N VAL A 428 -3.04 -17.79 4.41
CA VAL A 428 -1.61 -17.54 4.28
C VAL A 428 -1.29 -16.06 4.25
N THR A 429 -0.08 -15.72 4.68
CA THR A 429 0.57 -14.46 4.35
C THR A 429 1.47 -14.70 3.14
N VAL A 430 1.13 -14.09 2.01
CA VAL A 430 1.89 -14.12 0.77
C VAL A 430 2.80 -12.89 0.71
N ARG A 431 4.08 -13.10 0.37
CA ARG A 431 5.06 -12.02 0.19
C ARG A 431 5.88 -12.26 -1.07
N TRP A 432 6.33 -11.20 -1.71
CA TRP A 432 7.28 -11.29 -2.81
C TRP A 432 8.70 -11.48 -2.28
N GLN A 433 9.42 -12.46 -2.81
CA GLN A 433 10.83 -12.70 -2.49
C GLN A 433 11.68 -12.67 -3.76
N VAL A 434 12.92 -12.20 -3.63
CA VAL A 434 13.92 -12.20 -4.73
C VAL A 434 14.32 -13.63 -5.09
N ASP A 435 14.29 -14.54 -4.12
CA ASP A 435 14.39 -15.99 -4.33
C ASP A 435 13.22 -16.65 -3.58
N ASP A 436 12.32 -17.28 -4.31
CA ASP A 436 11.16 -17.99 -3.79
C ASP A 436 11.48 -19.41 -3.27
N GLY A 437 12.77 -19.79 -3.27
CA GLY A 437 13.25 -21.13 -2.96
C GLY A 437 13.56 -21.97 -4.22
N SER A 438 13.34 -21.42 -5.42
CA SER A 438 13.71 -22.06 -6.70
C SER A 438 14.86 -21.39 -7.44
N GLY A 439 15.55 -20.43 -6.82
CA GLY A 439 16.59 -19.61 -7.45
C GLY A 439 16.03 -18.50 -8.35
N ARG A 440 14.73 -18.18 -8.20
CA ARG A 440 14.03 -17.16 -8.99
C ARG A 440 13.13 -16.34 -8.08
N SER A 441 12.85 -15.10 -8.48
CA SER A 441 11.92 -14.25 -7.76
C SER A 441 10.48 -14.73 -7.91
N GLY A 442 9.71 -14.69 -6.83
CA GLY A 442 8.32 -15.15 -6.83
C GLY A 442 7.61 -14.91 -5.50
N PHE A 443 6.32 -15.23 -5.49
CA PHE A 443 5.54 -15.20 -4.27
C PHE A 443 5.81 -16.43 -3.41
N VAL A 444 5.90 -16.21 -2.11
CA VAL A 444 6.04 -17.25 -1.10
C VAL A 444 4.85 -17.13 -0.13
N ALA A 445 4.24 -18.26 0.20
CA ALA A 445 3.06 -18.37 1.05
C ALA A 445 3.42 -19.00 2.39
N GLU A 446 3.27 -18.23 3.47
CA GLU A 446 3.49 -18.65 4.85
C GLU A 446 2.13 -18.93 5.52
N SER A 447 1.96 -20.10 6.11
CA SER A 447 0.74 -20.43 6.86
C SER A 447 0.56 -19.51 8.07
N THR A 448 -0.68 -19.11 8.33
CA THR A 448 -1.07 -18.38 9.56
C THR A 448 -1.19 -19.29 10.80
N GLY A 449 -0.75 -20.54 10.69
CA GLY A 449 -0.75 -21.53 11.76
C GLY A 449 -2.05 -22.34 11.82
N HIS A 450 -2.60 -22.54 13.01
CA HIS A 450 -3.78 -23.38 13.22
C HIS A 450 -5.02 -22.88 12.44
N GLN A 451 -5.57 -23.76 11.59
CA GLN A 451 -6.61 -23.42 10.61
C GLN A 451 -8.05 -23.73 11.03
N THR A 452 -8.31 -24.03 12.30
CA THR A 452 -9.68 -24.30 12.80
C THR A 452 -10.65 -23.16 12.43
N SER A 453 -11.84 -23.53 11.95
CA SER A 453 -12.80 -22.57 11.40
C SER A 453 -13.39 -21.56 12.41
N SER A 454 -13.34 -21.88 13.70
CA SER A 454 -13.71 -20.97 14.80
C SER A 454 -12.59 -19.99 15.18
N ARG A 455 -11.34 -20.26 14.76
CA ARG A 455 -10.16 -19.51 15.19
C ARG A 455 -9.90 -18.30 14.27
N LEU A 456 -10.59 -17.19 14.55
CA LEU A 456 -10.47 -15.95 13.78
C LEU A 456 -9.03 -15.39 13.73
N LEU A 457 -8.17 -15.70 14.71
CA LEU A 457 -6.74 -15.33 14.69
C LEU A 457 -6.00 -15.77 13.41
N SER A 458 -6.45 -16.82 12.74
CA SER A 458 -5.89 -17.24 11.45
C SER A 458 -6.13 -16.24 10.30
N MET A 459 -7.09 -15.31 10.44
CA MET A 459 -7.34 -14.26 9.45
C MET A 459 -6.51 -12.99 9.69
N ARG A 460 -5.99 -12.76 10.91
CA ARG A 460 -5.36 -11.47 11.32
C ARG A 460 -4.25 -10.98 10.37
N SER A 461 -3.44 -11.90 9.85
CA SER A 461 -2.33 -11.59 8.94
C SER A 461 -2.52 -12.22 7.56
N ALA A 462 -3.70 -12.78 7.30
CA ALA A 462 -3.99 -13.43 6.02
C ALA A 462 -4.25 -12.35 4.97
N ASN A 463 -3.44 -12.33 3.92
CA ASN A 463 -3.67 -11.52 2.73
C ASN A 463 -4.04 -12.37 1.51
N ALA A 464 -4.01 -13.70 1.65
CA ALA A 464 -4.41 -14.64 0.62
C ALA A 464 -4.96 -15.96 1.20
N LEU A 465 -5.68 -16.69 0.34
CA LEU A 465 -6.19 -18.04 0.58
C LEU A 465 -5.48 -19.00 -0.39
N LEU A 466 -4.64 -19.89 0.14
CA LEU A 466 -3.99 -20.95 -0.61
C LEU A 466 -5.03 -22.03 -0.96
N GLU A 467 -5.12 -22.37 -2.24
CA GLU A 467 -6.07 -23.37 -2.76
C GLU A 467 -5.43 -24.77 -2.72
N LEU A 468 -5.63 -25.47 -1.60
CA LEU A 468 -5.17 -26.86 -1.45
C LEU A 468 -6.21 -27.82 -2.06
N PRO A 469 -5.78 -28.75 -2.93
CA PRO A 469 -6.71 -29.67 -3.59
C PRO A 469 -7.26 -30.71 -2.60
N LEU A 470 -8.39 -31.31 -2.98
CA LEU A 470 -8.90 -32.53 -2.34
C LEU A 470 -7.96 -33.69 -2.69
N SER A 471 -7.23 -34.17 -1.68
CA SER A 471 -6.33 -35.31 -1.80
C SER A 471 -5.92 -35.76 -0.39
N ASP A 472 -5.46 -37.00 -0.28
CA ASP A 472 -4.76 -37.46 0.92
C ASP A 472 -3.27 -37.03 0.88
N GLY A 473 -2.61 -37.09 2.02
CA GLY A 473 -1.16 -36.89 2.15
C GLY A 473 -0.70 -35.46 2.48
N VAL A 474 0.57 -35.17 2.16
CA VAL A 474 1.26 -33.91 2.46
C VAL A 474 2.00 -33.45 1.20
N ILE A 475 1.81 -32.19 0.79
CA ILE A 475 2.67 -31.58 -0.23
C ILE A 475 3.95 -31.03 0.42
N PRO A 476 5.12 -31.19 -0.21
CA PRO A 476 6.38 -30.72 0.37
C PRO A 476 6.44 -29.18 0.39
N ALA A 477 7.31 -28.64 1.25
CA ALA A 477 7.69 -27.22 1.18
C ALA A 477 8.29 -26.88 -0.20
N GLY A 478 8.12 -25.65 -0.65
CA GLY A 478 8.56 -25.17 -1.97
C GLY A 478 7.61 -25.54 -3.11
N THR A 479 6.52 -26.27 -2.84
CA THR A 479 5.50 -26.61 -3.85
C THR A 479 4.82 -25.34 -4.32
N LEU A 480 4.74 -25.16 -5.65
CA LEU A 480 4.02 -24.04 -6.27
C LEU A 480 2.52 -24.34 -6.27
N VAL A 481 1.74 -23.48 -5.63
CA VAL A 481 0.30 -23.68 -5.44
C VAL A 481 -0.45 -22.36 -5.74
N PRO A 482 -1.66 -22.42 -6.33
CA PRO A 482 -2.49 -21.25 -6.50
C PRO A 482 -2.90 -20.61 -5.17
N VAL A 483 -2.88 -19.28 -5.10
CA VAL A 483 -3.39 -18.48 -3.99
C VAL A 483 -4.37 -17.42 -4.50
N LEU A 484 -5.48 -17.25 -3.80
CA LEU A 484 -6.46 -16.19 -4.02
C LEU A 484 -6.12 -15.01 -3.13
N VAL A 485 -5.84 -13.86 -3.73
CA VAL A 485 -5.50 -12.64 -3.01
C VAL A 485 -6.77 -12.02 -2.42
N ILE A 486 -6.78 -11.81 -1.10
CA ILE A 486 -7.90 -11.22 -0.35
C ILE A 486 -7.53 -9.87 0.31
N GLY A 487 -6.23 -9.56 0.42
CA GLY A 487 -5.73 -8.29 0.94
C GLY A 487 -4.99 -7.46 -0.12
N ASP A 488 -4.57 -6.25 0.25
CA ASP A 488 -3.80 -5.38 -0.63
C ASP A 488 -2.32 -5.79 -0.66
N LEU A 489 -1.84 -6.24 -1.82
CA LEU A 489 -0.43 -6.61 -2.03
C LEU A 489 0.48 -5.41 -2.28
N SER A 490 -0.06 -4.22 -2.59
CA SER A 490 0.76 -3.03 -2.88
C SER A 490 1.50 -2.49 -1.66
N SER A 491 1.03 -2.82 -0.46
CA SER A 491 1.62 -2.42 0.82
C SER A 491 2.70 -3.39 1.35
N MET A 492 3.04 -4.44 0.59
CA MET A 492 3.96 -5.49 1.05
C MET A 492 5.44 -5.09 0.90
N PRO A 493 6.26 -5.16 1.96
CA PRO A 493 7.70 -4.96 1.85
C PRO A 493 8.34 -6.10 1.06
N VAL A 494 9.23 -5.77 0.12
CA VAL A 494 10.08 -6.75 -0.59
C VAL A 494 11.19 -7.20 0.36
N ILE A 495 11.22 -8.49 0.68
CA ILE A 495 12.21 -9.06 1.60
C ILE A 495 13.34 -9.72 0.78
N ASN A 496 14.58 -9.30 1.04
CA ASN A 496 15.77 -9.86 0.41
C ASN A 496 16.40 -10.92 1.34
N PRO A 497 16.57 -12.20 0.90
CA PRO A 497 16.99 -13.30 1.79
C PRO A 497 18.33 -13.06 2.51
N ASN A 498 19.21 -12.23 1.96
CA ASN A 498 20.52 -11.92 2.54
C ASN A 498 20.47 -10.94 3.74
N SER A 499 19.28 -10.51 4.18
CA SER A 499 19.12 -9.59 5.32
C SER A 499 18.76 -10.25 6.66
N SER A 500 18.64 -11.58 6.72
CA SER A 500 18.22 -12.27 7.94
C SER A 500 18.88 -13.64 8.11
N ARG A 501 20.00 -13.70 8.86
CA ARG A 501 20.38 -14.90 9.61
C ARG A 501 19.71 -14.83 10.98
N PRO A 502 18.76 -15.73 11.33
CA PRO A 502 18.19 -15.77 12.67
C PRO A 502 19.13 -16.52 13.61
N ASN A 503 19.57 -15.88 14.69
CA ASN A 503 20.15 -16.59 15.84
C ASN A 503 19.01 -17.26 16.63
N HIS A 504 18.63 -18.47 16.24
CA HIS A 504 17.81 -19.34 17.09
C HIS A 504 18.73 -20.10 18.06
N ARG A 505 18.82 -19.62 19.31
CA ARG A 505 19.13 -20.50 20.46
C ARG A 505 17.82 -20.85 21.14
N HIS A 506 17.40 -22.09 20.95
CA HIS A 506 16.39 -22.74 21.77
C HIS A 506 16.86 -22.77 23.24
N GLN A 507 16.07 -22.22 24.16
CA GLN A 507 16.07 -22.65 25.54
C GLN A 507 14.66 -23.14 25.89
N HIS A 508 14.56 -24.46 25.99
CA HIS A 508 13.49 -25.13 26.71
C HIS A 508 13.56 -24.70 28.19
N SER A 509 12.46 -24.18 28.73
CA SER A 509 12.25 -24.16 30.18
C SER A 509 11.09 -25.10 30.49
N ASN A 510 11.44 -26.26 31.04
CA ASN A 510 10.53 -27.14 31.76
C ASN A 510 10.13 -26.46 33.06
N SER A 511 8.83 -26.32 33.29
CA SER A 511 8.27 -26.02 34.61
C SER A 511 8.20 -27.30 35.43
N ASN A 512 9.05 -27.43 36.44
CA ASN A 512 8.79 -28.31 37.58
C ASN A 512 8.77 -27.46 38.85
N HIS A 513 7.59 -27.40 39.47
CA HIS A 513 7.43 -26.99 40.86
C HIS A 513 8.01 -28.07 41.77
N SER A 514 8.92 -27.70 42.67
CA SER A 514 9.07 -28.35 43.96
C SER A 514 9.76 -27.45 44.98
N HIS A 515 9.25 -27.61 46.20
CA HIS A 515 9.63 -27.10 47.51
C HIS A 515 11.04 -26.55 47.77
N GLY A 516 11.08 -25.55 48.66
CA GLY A 516 11.74 -25.76 49.96
C GLY A 516 12.96 -24.89 50.29
N ASN A 517 12.72 -23.94 51.20
CA ASN A 517 13.52 -23.60 52.38
C ASN A 517 14.93 -22.96 52.31
N GLN A 518 15.07 -22.01 53.25
CA GLN A 518 16.24 -21.63 54.07
C GLN A 518 17.32 -20.73 53.45
N GLU A 519 17.44 -19.49 53.95
CA GLU A 519 18.45 -19.00 54.92
C GLU A 519 19.79 -18.68 54.21
N LYS A 520 20.58 -17.65 54.48
CA LYS A 520 20.66 -16.54 55.47
C LYS A 520 21.90 -15.73 55.02
N LEU A 521 21.91 -14.41 55.28
CA LEU A 521 23.04 -13.58 55.77
C LEU A 521 24.36 -13.55 54.92
N HIS A 522 25.14 -12.49 54.74
CA HIS A 522 25.57 -11.34 55.56
C HIS A 522 26.31 -10.37 54.59
N SER A 523 25.99 -9.08 54.57
CA SER A 523 26.72 -7.94 55.15
C SER A 523 28.15 -7.63 54.63
N SER A 524 28.30 -6.40 54.11
CA SER A 524 29.40 -5.41 54.30
C SER A 524 30.84 -5.79 53.88
N HIS A 525 31.61 -4.97 53.16
CA HIS A 525 32.10 -3.64 53.55
C HIS A 525 32.81 -2.88 52.39
N HIS A 526 32.85 -1.55 52.54
CA HIS A 526 33.86 -0.54 52.13
C HIS A 526 35.22 -1.00 51.57
N GLN A 527 35.75 -0.29 50.57
CA GLN A 527 36.83 0.71 50.77
C GLN A 527 37.27 1.45 49.49
N GLN A 528 37.79 2.65 49.74
CA GLN A 528 38.35 3.69 48.87
C GLN A 528 39.74 3.36 48.28
N GLU A 529 39.99 4.02 47.14
CA GLU A 529 41.22 4.72 46.70
C GLU A 529 42.54 3.99 46.35
N ASN A 530 43.07 4.43 45.19
CA ASN A 530 44.42 4.95 44.93
C ASN A 530 45.31 4.29 43.84
N TYR A 531 46.18 5.17 43.31
CA TYR A 531 47.43 4.97 42.54
C TYR A 531 47.30 4.81 41.00
N SER A 532 48.17 5.35 40.13
CA SER A 532 49.48 6.02 40.28
C SER A 532 49.92 6.65 38.95
N SER A 533 50.83 7.60 39.04
CA SER A 533 51.66 8.18 37.97
C SER A 533 52.78 7.25 37.47
N GLY A 534 53.16 7.35 36.20
CA GLY A 534 54.38 6.74 35.65
C GLY A 534 54.65 7.11 34.18
N SER A 535 55.81 7.72 33.93
CA SER A 535 56.35 8.33 32.70
C SER A 535 57.03 7.36 31.72
N GLY A 536 57.11 7.71 30.43
CA GLY A 536 58.09 7.15 29.48
C GLY A 536 57.70 7.33 28.00
N GLY A 537 58.48 8.11 27.25
CA GLY A 537 58.23 8.44 25.84
C GLY A 537 58.67 7.38 24.83
N GLY A 538 58.07 7.44 23.64
CA GLY A 538 58.44 6.66 22.46
C GLY A 538 57.53 7.05 21.30
N SER A 539 58.09 7.74 20.31
CA SER A 539 57.41 8.16 19.09
C SER A 539 57.05 6.96 18.22
N ASP A 540 55.77 6.78 17.92
CA ASP A 540 55.38 6.06 16.71
C ASP A 540 54.13 6.70 16.08
N ARG A 541 54.32 7.24 14.87
CA ARG A 541 53.24 7.75 14.04
C ARG A 541 52.46 6.56 13.49
N SER A 542 51.35 6.22 14.14
CA SER A 542 50.33 5.30 13.63
C SER A 542 48.95 5.96 13.67
N GLY A 543 48.10 5.63 12.68
CA GLY A 543 46.93 6.39 12.24
C GLY A 543 45.89 6.75 13.31
N GLY A 544 45.30 7.94 13.13
CA GLY A 544 44.39 8.58 14.07
C GLY A 544 43.20 7.71 14.51
N VAL A 545 43.07 7.57 15.83
CA VAL A 545 41.91 6.99 16.52
C VAL A 545 40.70 7.90 16.28
N SER A 546 39.63 7.35 15.70
CA SER A 546 38.35 8.06 15.54
C SER A 546 37.77 8.42 16.92
N SER A 547 37.57 9.70 17.22
CA SER A 547 36.98 10.14 18.48
C SER A 547 35.53 9.64 18.61
N ALA A 548 35.16 9.10 19.78
CA ALA A 548 33.81 8.62 20.09
C ALA A 548 32.72 9.70 19.90
N VAL A 549 31.52 9.30 19.47
CA VAL A 549 30.36 10.20 19.34
C VAL A 549 29.82 10.57 20.72
N LYS A 550 29.95 11.84 21.11
CA LYS A 550 29.33 12.39 22.34
C LYS A 550 27.82 12.60 22.17
N VAL A 551 27.03 11.99 23.04
CA VAL A 551 25.56 12.10 23.08
C VAL A 551 25.11 12.73 24.40
N ALA A 552 24.09 13.57 24.38
CA ALA A 552 23.43 14.09 25.57
C ALA A 552 21.92 13.84 25.54
N ILE A 553 21.32 13.61 26.71
CA ILE A 553 19.89 13.30 26.86
C ILE A 553 19.24 14.29 27.82
N LEU A 554 18.23 15.01 27.35
CA LEU A 554 17.47 15.99 28.12
C LEU A 554 16.04 15.49 28.36
N THR A 555 15.66 15.26 29.61
CA THR A 555 14.26 14.99 29.96
C THR A 555 13.56 16.32 30.23
N VAL A 556 12.46 16.59 29.53
CA VAL A 556 11.64 17.79 29.72
C VAL A 556 10.33 17.36 30.38
N SER A 557 10.18 17.70 31.65
CA SER A 557 8.97 17.39 32.42
C SER A 557 8.91 18.18 33.73
N ASP A 558 7.86 18.99 33.89
CA ASP A 558 7.54 19.66 35.17
C ASP A 558 7.49 18.68 36.36
N THR A 559 6.90 17.50 36.16
CA THR A 559 6.74 16.48 37.20
C THR A 559 8.09 15.90 37.65
N VAL A 560 9.01 15.67 36.72
CA VAL A 560 10.34 15.13 37.04
C VAL A 560 11.23 16.23 37.62
N ALA A 561 11.20 17.44 37.03
CA ALA A 561 11.99 18.58 37.48
C ALA A 561 11.63 19.02 38.91
N SER A 562 10.36 18.94 39.29
CA SER A 562 9.89 19.21 40.66
C SER A 562 10.16 18.08 41.66
N GLY A 563 10.65 16.92 41.20
CA GLY A 563 10.84 15.73 42.03
C GLY A 563 9.55 14.98 42.38
N ALA A 564 8.42 15.35 41.78
CA ALA A 564 7.11 14.74 42.01
C ALA A 564 6.92 13.38 41.31
N GLY A 565 7.85 12.96 40.44
CA GLY A 565 7.84 11.64 39.80
C GLY A 565 9.19 11.24 39.20
N PRO A 566 9.42 9.92 39.00
CA PRO A 566 10.71 9.44 38.50
C PRO A 566 10.87 9.64 36.99
N ASP A 567 12.07 9.97 36.54
CA ASP A 567 12.42 9.91 35.12
C ASP A 567 12.51 8.45 34.66
N ARG A 568 11.64 8.07 33.73
CA ARG A 568 11.63 6.73 33.12
C ARG A 568 12.17 6.71 31.70
N SER A 569 12.22 7.86 31.04
CA SER A 569 12.56 7.96 29.61
C SER A 569 14.04 8.26 29.42
N GLY A 570 14.62 9.14 30.25
CA GLY A 570 16.04 9.45 30.24
C GLY A 570 16.93 8.22 30.45
N PRO A 571 16.78 7.47 31.56
CA PRO A 571 17.58 6.26 31.81
C PRO A 571 17.46 5.21 30.70
N LYS A 572 16.26 5.05 30.14
CA LYS A 572 15.99 4.09 29.06
C LYS A 572 16.67 4.51 27.75
N ALA A 573 16.69 5.81 27.44
CA ALA A 573 17.47 6.34 26.32
C ALA A 573 18.97 6.13 26.51
N VAL A 574 19.49 6.29 27.75
CA VAL A 574 20.91 6.05 28.07
C VAL A 574 21.30 4.60 27.83
N GLU A 575 20.50 3.66 28.37
CA GLU A 575 20.71 2.23 28.19
C GLU A 575 20.68 1.85 26.71
N TYR A 576 19.71 2.40 25.97
CA TYR A 576 19.55 2.07 24.56
C TYR A 576 20.69 2.60 23.69
N ILE A 577 21.10 3.87 23.87
CA ILE A 577 22.26 4.44 23.16
C ILE A 577 23.54 3.68 23.51
N SER A 578 23.70 3.26 24.77
CA SER A 578 24.85 2.44 25.19
C SER A 578 24.86 1.09 24.47
N SER A 579 23.69 0.45 24.31
CA SER A 579 23.58 -0.81 23.54
C SER A 579 23.88 -0.64 22.05
N LEU A 580 23.74 0.59 21.52
CA LEU A 580 23.99 0.94 20.13
C LEU A 580 25.37 1.60 19.90
N SER A 581 26.24 1.63 20.92
CA SER A 581 27.51 2.37 20.88
C SER A 581 28.34 2.02 19.64
N GLU A 582 28.53 0.74 19.33
CA GLU A 582 29.29 0.29 18.15
C GLU A 582 28.65 0.76 16.82
N LYS A 583 27.33 0.64 16.70
CA LYS A 583 26.58 1.02 15.49
C LYS A 583 26.56 2.53 15.25
N LEU A 584 26.68 3.32 16.31
CA LEU A 584 26.71 4.78 16.27
C LEU A 584 28.13 5.36 16.35
N GLY A 585 29.15 4.59 15.94
CA GLY A 585 30.53 5.08 15.85
C GLY A 585 31.19 5.32 17.21
N GLY A 586 30.95 4.41 18.16
CA GLY A 586 31.44 4.51 19.53
C GLY A 586 30.68 5.52 20.37
N ALA A 587 29.35 5.62 20.20
CA ALA A 587 28.56 6.62 20.91
C ALA A 587 28.63 6.45 22.44
N ARG A 588 28.82 7.56 23.16
CA ARG A 588 28.85 7.62 24.62
C ARG A 588 27.96 8.75 25.09
N VAL A 589 27.06 8.45 26.03
CA VAL A 589 26.31 9.48 26.73
C VAL A 589 27.26 10.20 27.68
N VAL A 590 27.46 11.51 27.47
CA VAL A 590 28.39 12.33 28.25
C VAL A 590 27.69 13.30 29.19
N ALA A 591 26.39 13.53 29.00
CA ALA A 591 25.59 14.39 29.85
C ALA A 591 24.12 13.96 29.84
N THR A 592 23.48 14.09 31.00
CA THR A 592 22.03 14.00 31.16
C THR A 592 21.56 15.17 32.02
N ALA A 593 20.34 15.65 31.76
CA ALA A 593 19.72 16.70 32.57
C ALA A 593 18.19 16.55 32.54
N VAL A 594 17.55 17.14 33.54
CA VAL A 594 16.10 17.27 33.63
C VAL A 594 15.79 18.76 33.77
N VAL A 595 14.82 19.25 33.01
CA VAL A 595 14.34 20.63 33.08
C VAL A 595 12.82 20.68 33.10
N SER A 596 12.27 21.78 33.61
CA SER A 596 10.84 22.05 33.53
C SER A 596 10.44 22.37 32.08
N ASP A 597 9.13 22.34 31.81
CA ASP A 597 8.57 22.71 30.52
C ASP A 597 8.56 24.26 30.36
N THR A 598 9.75 24.86 30.37
CA THR A 598 9.96 26.30 30.17
C THR A 598 10.97 26.55 29.04
N VAL A 599 10.66 27.52 28.18
CA VAL A 599 11.47 27.82 26.99
C VAL A 599 12.91 28.16 27.39
N HIS A 600 13.08 28.94 28.45
CA HIS A 600 14.39 29.38 28.92
C HIS A 600 15.29 28.21 29.34
N GLU A 601 14.82 27.34 30.25
CA GLU A 601 15.63 26.23 30.77
C GLU A 601 16.00 25.23 29.68
N ILE A 602 15.06 24.90 28.79
CA ILE A 602 15.32 24.02 27.65
C ILE A 602 16.38 24.66 26.74
N GLN A 603 16.23 25.93 26.38
CA GLN A 603 17.18 26.61 25.50
C GLN A 603 18.58 26.75 26.11
N GLU A 604 18.69 27.01 27.41
CA GLU A 604 19.97 27.10 28.10
C GLU A 604 20.75 25.79 28.02
N VAL A 605 20.09 24.66 28.32
CA VAL A 605 20.74 23.35 28.24
C VAL A 605 21.12 22.98 26.82
N LEU A 606 20.22 23.20 25.85
CA LEU A 606 20.49 22.93 24.44
C LEU A 606 21.68 23.75 23.92
N LYS A 607 21.74 25.05 24.21
CA LYS A 607 22.86 25.94 23.82
C LYS A 607 24.16 25.55 24.51
N LYS A 608 24.13 25.26 25.82
CA LYS A 608 25.31 24.82 26.56
C LYS A 608 25.89 23.56 25.91
N TRP A 609 25.05 22.54 25.68
CA TRP A 609 25.52 21.29 25.12
C TRP A 609 25.99 21.39 23.67
N SER A 610 25.31 22.19 22.84
CA SER A 610 25.72 22.36 21.44
C SER A 610 26.93 23.28 21.27
N ASP A 611 26.97 24.40 21.99
CA ASP A 611 27.91 25.48 21.71
C ASP A 611 29.16 25.42 22.61
N GLN A 612 29.01 24.95 23.84
CA GLN A 612 30.11 24.89 24.82
C GLN A 612 30.68 23.48 24.94
N ASP A 613 29.83 22.49 25.22
CA ASP A 613 30.26 21.11 25.43
C ASP A 613 30.51 20.34 24.12
N GLN A 614 30.08 20.93 22.99
CA GLN A 614 30.29 20.43 21.63
C GLN A 614 29.88 18.96 21.49
N VAL A 615 28.66 18.63 21.97
CA VAL A 615 28.10 17.29 21.80
C VAL A 615 27.63 17.09 20.36
N HIS A 616 27.61 15.86 19.88
CA HIS A 616 27.29 15.56 18.48
C HIS A 616 25.80 15.28 18.29
N LEU A 617 25.14 14.72 19.31
CA LEU A 617 23.73 14.38 19.31
C LEU A 617 23.09 14.79 20.63
N ILE A 618 21.98 15.53 20.57
CA ILE A 618 21.10 15.80 21.70
C ILE A 618 19.75 15.16 21.43
N LEU A 619 19.29 14.36 22.38
CA LEU A 619 17.95 13.78 22.39
C LEU A 619 17.15 14.39 23.53
N THR A 620 16.05 15.07 23.21
CA THR A 620 15.10 15.46 24.26
C THR A 620 14.01 14.41 24.41
N SER A 621 13.43 14.24 25.59
CA SER A 621 12.24 13.40 25.80
C SER A 621 11.19 14.15 26.61
N GLY A 622 10.01 14.32 26.04
CA GLY A 622 8.88 15.03 26.67
C GLY A 622 8.57 16.38 26.04
N GLY A 623 7.41 16.92 26.37
CA GLY A 623 6.95 18.25 25.95
C GLY A 623 6.63 18.40 24.45
N THR A 624 6.32 17.31 23.73
CA THR A 624 6.04 17.33 22.27
C THR A 624 4.56 17.19 21.89
N GLY A 625 3.65 17.06 22.86
CA GLY A 625 2.21 16.90 22.63
C GLY A 625 1.46 18.21 22.43
N PHE A 626 0.14 18.21 22.62
CA PHE A 626 -0.72 19.40 22.49
C PHE A 626 -1.07 20.04 23.85
N ALA A 627 -0.56 19.52 24.97
CA ALA A 627 -0.89 20.10 26.27
C ALA A 627 -0.32 21.53 26.37
N PRO A 628 -0.95 22.44 27.13
CA PRO A 628 -0.47 23.83 27.26
C PRO A 628 0.97 23.95 27.79
N ARG A 629 1.46 22.91 28.46
CA ARG A 629 2.83 22.80 28.97
C ARG A 629 3.79 22.16 27.96
N ASP A 630 3.31 21.44 26.94
CA ASP A 630 4.19 20.84 25.93
C ASP A 630 4.79 21.94 25.04
N ILE A 631 6.04 22.35 25.30
CA ILE A 631 6.68 23.49 24.61
C ILE A 631 8.08 23.16 24.05
N THR A 632 8.49 21.89 24.08
CA THR A 632 9.81 21.46 23.64
C THR A 632 10.13 21.84 22.17
N PRO A 633 9.20 21.69 21.20
CA PRO A 633 9.42 22.16 19.83
C PRO A 633 9.60 23.68 19.73
N GLU A 634 8.77 24.46 20.43
CA GLU A 634 8.84 25.92 20.50
C GLU A 634 10.17 26.40 21.08
N ALA A 635 10.72 25.68 22.06
CA ALA A 635 12.04 25.97 22.61
C ALA A 635 13.18 25.58 21.65
N THR A 636 13.01 24.48 20.91
CA THR A 636 14.07 23.88 20.07
C THR A 636 14.21 24.59 18.71
N ILE A 637 13.11 24.82 17.99
CA ILE A 637 13.11 25.35 16.61
C ILE A 637 13.91 26.65 16.45
N PRO A 638 13.78 27.66 17.34
CA PRO A 638 14.52 28.92 17.22
C PRO A 638 16.05 28.76 17.33
N LEU A 639 16.53 27.63 17.86
CA LEU A 639 17.97 27.37 18.03
C LEU A 639 18.60 26.66 16.83
N LEU A 640 17.79 26.10 15.94
CA LEU A 640 18.26 25.30 14.81
C LEU A 640 18.74 26.23 13.69
N HIS A 641 19.97 26.02 13.22
CA HIS A 641 20.49 26.67 12.01
C HIS A 641 19.91 26.05 10.74
N LYS A 642 19.63 24.74 10.77
CA LYS A 642 18.99 24.01 9.66
C LYS A 642 18.03 22.98 10.22
N GLN A 643 16.78 22.99 9.78
CA GLN A 643 15.81 21.97 10.18
C GLN A 643 15.99 20.68 9.37
N ALA A 644 15.65 19.54 9.98
CA ALA A 644 15.72 18.22 9.39
C ALA A 644 14.34 17.50 9.49
N PRO A 645 13.30 18.03 8.80
CA PRO A 645 11.92 17.52 8.93
C PRO A 645 11.77 16.05 8.52
N GLY A 646 12.64 15.54 7.62
CA GLY A 646 12.63 14.13 7.23
C GLY A 646 12.85 13.16 8.40
N LEU A 647 13.65 13.54 9.40
CA LEU A 647 13.85 12.71 10.61
C LEU A 647 12.55 12.62 11.42
N VAL A 648 11.85 13.75 11.57
CA VAL A 648 10.53 13.80 12.23
C VAL A 648 9.51 12.94 11.49
N GLN A 649 9.49 12.99 10.16
CA GLN A 649 8.55 12.21 9.36
C GLN A 649 8.79 10.71 9.45
N VAL A 650 10.06 10.27 9.52
CA VAL A 650 10.42 8.87 9.74
C VAL A 650 9.99 8.40 11.13
N MET A 651 10.26 9.20 12.17
CA MET A 651 9.78 8.91 13.52
C MET A 651 8.26 8.81 13.58
N LEU A 652 7.55 9.78 12.98
CA LEU A 652 6.10 9.82 12.96
C LEU A 652 5.50 8.62 12.23
N ASN A 653 6.04 8.26 11.06
CA ASN A 653 5.60 7.08 10.31
C ASN A 653 5.79 5.81 11.13
N LYS A 654 6.95 5.65 11.79
CA LYS A 654 7.19 4.49 12.67
C LYS A 654 6.21 4.43 13.83
N SER A 655 5.96 5.56 14.51
CA SER A 655 5.03 5.61 15.64
C SER A 655 3.58 5.41 15.23
N LEU A 656 3.16 5.86 14.04
CA LEU A 656 1.81 5.66 13.49
C LEU A 656 1.48 4.19 13.20
N GLN A 657 2.49 3.36 12.95
CA GLN A 657 2.32 1.90 12.83
C GLN A 657 1.95 1.23 14.17
N ILE A 658 2.19 1.91 15.29
CA ILE A 658 2.02 1.39 16.65
C ILE A 658 0.79 2.02 17.31
N THR A 659 0.67 3.35 17.25
CA THR A 659 -0.44 4.09 17.83
C THR A 659 -0.88 5.24 16.94
N GLN A 660 -2.18 5.35 16.71
CA GLN A 660 -2.76 6.44 15.91
C GLN A 660 -2.55 7.80 16.57
N THR A 661 -2.53 7.86 17.91
CA THR A 661 -2.31 9.11 18.68
C THR A 661 -0.94 9.75 18.43
N ALA A 662 0.00 9.03 17.80
CA ALA A 662 1.29 9.59 17.38
C ALA A 662 1.14 10.81 16.44
N MET A 663 0.02 10.91 15.70
CA MET A 663 -0.27 12.08 14.84
C MET A 663 -0.33 13.42 15.60
N LEU A 664 -0.47 13.39 16.92
CA LEU A 664 -0.53 14.58 17.76
C LEU A 664 0.86 15.07 18.23
N SER A 665 1.94 14.39 17.82
CA SER A 665 3.30 14.80 18.16
C SER A 665 3.75 15.98 17.28
N ARG A 666 4.24 17.04 17.91
CA ARG A 666 4.81 18.24 17.27
C ARG A 666 6.33 18.26 17.28
N ALA A 667 6.97 17.08 17.37
CA ALA A 667 8.42 16.96 17.46
C ALA A 667 9.17 17.75 16.37
N ALA A 668 10.32 18.33 16.73
CA ALA A 668 11.22 18.97 15.80
C ALA A 668 12.59 18.26 15.78
N ALA A 669 13.31 18.40 14.67
CA ALA A 669 14.68 17.92 14.54
C ALA A 669 15.47 18.87 13.65
N GLY A 670 16.76 19.02 13.92
CA GLY A 670 17.66 19.82 13.09
C GLY A 670 19.04 20.01 13.69
N ILE A 671 19.82 20.87 13.06
CA ILE A 671 21.24 21.05 13.32
C ILE A 671 21.48 22.43 13.92
N ARG A 672 22.25 22.48 15.00
CA ARG A 672 22.86 23.69 15.58
C ARG A 672 24.36 23.48 15.64
N GLY A 673 25.12 24.32 14.95
CA GLY A 673 26.57 24.11 14.79
C GLY A 673 26.88 22.74 14.17
N SER A 674 27.65 21.91 14.88
CA SER A 674 27.94 20.51 14.56
C SER A 674 27.08 19.50 15.34
N THR A 675 26.04 19.96 16.02
CA THR A 675 25.17 19.14 16.88
C THR A 675 23.84 18.87 16.20
N LEU A 676 23.45 17.60 16.14
CA LEU A 676 22.10 17.19 15.77
C LEU A 676 21.19 17.18 17.01
N ILE A 677 20.06 17.87 16.96
CA ILE A 677 19.06 17.94 18.03
C ILE A 677 17.78 17.27 17.54
N ILE A 678 17.23 16.34 18.32
CA ILE A 678 16.01 15.60 17.98
C ILE A 678 15.07 15.57 19.20
N ASN A 679 13.84 16.06 19.03
CA ASN A 679 12.82 15.97 20.08
C ASN A 679 12.09 14.64 20.01
N MET A 680 12.16 13.85 21.09
CA MET A 680 11.48 12.57 21.22
C MET A 680 10.23 12.70 22.10
N PRO A 681 9.23 11.80 21.91
CA PRO A 681 8.09 11.72 22.82
C PRO A 681 8.50 11.44 24.28
N GLY A 682 7.64 11.82 25.23
CA GLY A 682 7.87 11.59 26.66
C GLY A 682 7.68 10.14 27.13
N ASN A 683 7.16 9.25 26.28
CA ASN A 683 6.93 7.85 26.62
C ASN A 683 8.22 7.01 26.42
N PRO A 684 8.69 6.24 27.43
CA PRO A 684 9.94 5.50 27.34
C PRO A 684 10.00 4.46 26.20
N ASN A 685 8.88 3.85 25.82
CA ASN A 685 8.83 2.92 24.69
C ASN A 685 8.91 3.65 23.35
N ALA A 686 8.19 4.78 23.24
CA ALA A 686 8.21 5.59 22.03
C ALA A 686 9.60 6.16 21.73
N VAL A 687 10.39 6.48 22.76
CA VAL A 687 11.79 6.92 22.59
C VAL A 687 12.65 5.86 21.89
N ILE A 688 12.53 4.58 22.31
CA ILE A 688 13.26 3.48 21.66
C ILE A 688 12.77 3.29 20.22
N GLU A 689 11.45 3.28 20.02
CA GLU A 689 10.84 3.10 18.69
C GLU A 689 11.29 4.17 17.70
N CYS A 690 11.35 5.43 18.14
CA CYS A 690 11.84 6.54 17.33
C CYS A 690 13.34 6.40 17.04
N LEU A 691 14.16 6.00 18.02
CA LEU A 691 15.58 5.76 17.81
C LEU A 691 15.85 4.62 16.82
N ASP A 692 15.06 3.55 16.88
CA ASP A 692 15.13 2.44 15.92
C ASP A 692 14.79 2.88 14.51
N ALA A 693 13.79 3.75 14.36
CA ALA A 693 13.42 4.30 13.05
C ALA A 693 14.56 5.10 12.42
N LEU A 694 15.35 5.79 13.24
CA LEU A 694 16.41 6.68 12.79
C LEU A 694 17.76 5.98 12.61
N LEU A 695 17.95 4.81 13.23
CA LEU A 695 19.22 4.08 13.23
C LEU A 695 19.85 3.86 11.84
N PRO A 696 19.09 3.62 10.74
CA PRO A 696 19.69 3.47 9.41
C PRO A 696 20.40 4.73 8.88
N ALA A 697 19.95 5.92 9.28
CA ALA A 697 20.46 7.21 8.77
C ALA A 697 21.36 7.93 9.78
N LEU A 698 21.18 7.66 11.07
CA LEU A 698 21.83 8.39 12.16
C LEU A 698 23.38 8.29 12.13
N PRO A 699 24.02 7.14 11.85
CA PRO A 699 25.48 7.07 11.74
C PRO A 699 26.04 7.97 10.63
N HIS A 700 25.38 7.99 9.47
CA HIS A 700 25.82 8.81 8.34
C HIS A 700 25.67 10.30 8.63
N ALA A 701 24.54 10.70 9.23
CA ALA A 701 24.30 12.09 9.62
C ALA A 701 25.36 12.59 10.61
N LEU A 702 25.70 11.79 11.63
CA LEU A 702 26.72 12.13 12.62
C LEU A 702 28.13 12.19 12.02
N LYS A 703 28.43 11.32 11.05
CA LYS A 703 29.71 11.35 10.31
C LYS A 703 29.84 12.60 9.43
N GLN A 704 28.78 12.99 8.74
CA GLN A 704 28.75 14.22 7.93
C GLN A 704 28.96 15.47 8.79
N LEU A 705 28.29 15.56 9.94
CA LEU A 705 28.41 16.68 10.88
C LEU A 705 29.82 16.81 11.49
N ARG A 706 30.57 15.71 11.55
CA ARG A 706 31.97 15.67 12.00
C ARG A 706 33.00 16.03 10.92
N GLY A 707 32.57 16.32 9.68
CA GLY A 707 33.45 16.79 8.62
C GLY A 707 34.20 15.71 7.84
N ASP A 708 33.82 14.42 7.98
CA ASP A 708 34.41 13.30 7.24
C ASP A 708 33.97 13.33 5.76
N LYS A 709 34.69 14.09 4.93
CA LYS A 709 34.49 14.13 3.48
C LYS A 709 35.14 12.91 2.82
N ARG A 710 34.42 11.78 2.76
CA ARG A 710 34.40 10.78 1.66
C ARG A 710 33.78 9.47 2.15
N GLU A 711 32.58 9.19 1.67
CA GLU A 711 32.18 7.82 1.37
C GLU A 711 31.99 7.74 -0.15
N LYS A 712 32.67 6.78 -0.80
CA LYS A 712 32.23 6.34 -2.12
C LYS A 712 30.80 5.84 -1.91
N HIS A 713 29.83 6.49 -2.56
CA HIS A 713 28.43 6.11 -2.51
C HIS A 713 28.29 4.58 -2.53
N PRO A 714 27.43 3.97 -1.70
CA PRO A 714 26.94 2.63 -2.03
C PRO A 714 26.42 2.72 -3.47
N ARG A 715 26.95 1.87 -4.35
CA ARG A 715 26.61 1.84 -5.78
C ARG A 715 25.10 2.03 -5.90
N HIS A 716 24.69 3.12 -6.56
CA HIS A 716 23.34 3.26 -7.06
C HIS A 716 23.07 2.00 -7.89
N VAL A 717 22.21 1.11 -7.39
CA VAL A 717 21.73 -0.03 -8.18
C VAL A 717 20.78 0.59 -9.19
N PRO A 718 21.11 0.59 -10.50
CA PRO A 718 20.20 1.13 -11.51
C PRO A 718 18.89 0.35 -11.47
N HIS A 719 17.76 1.03 -11.62
CA HIS A 719 16.49 0.40 -11.98
C HIS A 719 16.53 -0.10 -13.42
N SER A 720 17.41 -1.06 -13.73
CA SER A 720 17.39 -1.81 -14.98
C SER A 720 18.39 -2.97 -14.91
N ALA A 721 17.94 -4.11 -14.42
CA ALA A 721 18.57 -5.39 -14.74
C ALA A 721 17.47 -6.35 -15.24
N ASN A 722 16.93 -6.01 -16.42
CA ASN A 722 16.39 -6.96 -17.39
C ASN A 722 16.20 -6.25 -18.73
N SER A 723 17.31 -6.00 -19.42
CA SER A 723 17.33 -5.82 -20.87
C SER A 723 18.69 -6.30 -21.37
N SER A 724 18.74 -7.55 -21.80
CA SER A 724 19.87 -8.05 -22.59
C SER A 724 19.91 -7.32 -23.94
N ALA A 725 21.13 -6.93 -24.34
CA ALA A 725 21.52 -6.41 -25.66
C ALA A 725 20.95 -5.02 -26.06
N LEU A 726 21.63 -3.95 -25.65
CA LEU A 726 21.61 -2.66 -26.34
C LEU A 726 23.03 -2.05 -26.34
N SER A 727 23.39 -1.41 -27.45
CA SER A 727 24.65 -0.71 -27.70
C SER A 727 24.95 0.35 -26.64
N PRO A 728 26.22 0.75 -26.43
CA PRO A 728 26.59 1.73 -25.41
C PRO A 728 25.81 3.04 -25.63
N ASP A 729 25.02 3.44 -24.63
CA ASP A 729 24.33 4.73 -24.60
C ASP A 729 25.36 5.88 -24.62
N VAL A 730 25.01 6.94 -25.36
CA VAL A 730 25.75 8.18 -25.66
C VAL A 730 26.40 8.80 -24.42
N TRP A 731 25.81 8.60 -23.23
CA TRP A 731 26.33 9.08 -21.95
C TRP A 731 27.60 8.33 -21.50
N THR A 732 27.70 7.03 -21.79
CA THR A 732 28.86 6.19 -21.44
C THR A 732 30.07 6.54 -22.29
N THR A 733 29.84 6.80 -23.59
CA THR A 733 30.86 7.23 -24.55
C THR A 733 31.38 8.62 -24.21
N SER A 734 30.49 9.53 -23.77
CA SER A 734 30.85 10.89 -23.36
C SER A 734 31.65 10.92 -22.06
N PHE A 735 31.35 10.04 -21.10
CA PHE A 735 32.12 9.88 -19.86
C PHE A 735 33.55 9.35 -20.12
N GLN A 736 33.70 8.37 -21.02
CA GLN A 736 35.02 7.83 -21.40
C GLN A 736 35.85 8.83 -22.23
N ALA A 737 35.22 9.62 -23.10
CA ALA A 737 35.86 10.70 -23.86
C ALA A 737 36.31 11.87 -22.95
N ALA A 738 35.61 12.10 -21.83
CA ALA A 738 35.99 13.09 -20.83
C ALA A 738 37.17 12.65 -19.95
N GLN A 739 37.26 11.35 -19.62
CA GLN A 739 38.37 10.81 -18.80
C GLN A 739 39.69 10.70 -19.57
N THR A 740 39.66 10.55 -20.90
CA THR A 740 40.86 10.44 -21.73
C THR A 740 41.50 11.81 -22.06
N ARG A 741 40.83 12.93 -21.78
CA ARG A 741 41.32 14.29 -22.12
C ARG A 741 42.10 15.01 -21.01
N SER A 742 42.30 14.41 -19.83
CA SER A 742 42.97 15.09 -18.70
C SER A 742 44.44 14.69 -18.46
N GLY A 743 45.11 14.06 -19.42
CA GLY A 743 46.56 13.79 -19.36
C GLY A 743 47.35 14.71 -20.30
N ARG A 744 48.20 15.58 -19.76
CA ARG A 744 49.16 16.40 -20.53
C ARG A 744 50.06 15.50 -21.42
N PRO A 745 50.42 15.93 -22.65
CA PRO A 745 51.31 15.15 -23.50
C PRO A 745 52.77 15.41 -23.14
N SER A 746 53.53 14.33 -22.89
CA SER A 746 55.00 14.34 -23.00
C SER A 746 55.38 13.69 -24.32
N HIS A 747 56.20 14.41 -25.10
CA HIS A 747 56.85 13.96 -26.32
C HIS A 747 57.55 12.59 -26.15
N GLU A 748 57.42 11.71 -27.15
CA GLU A 748 58.54 11.20 -27.97
C GLU A 748 58.13 10.04 -28.91
N HIS A 749 58.23 10.31 -30.21
CA HIS A 749 58.79 9.51 -31.31
C HIS A 749 58.57 7.99 -31.50
N LYS A 750 58.26 7.68 -32.79
CA LYS A 750 58.47 6.45 -33.60
C LYS A 750 57.42 5.34 -33.36
N GLY A 751 56.75 4.74 -34.33
CA GLY A 751 56.91 4.68 -35.80
C GLY A 751 56.82 3.20 -36.23
N CYS A 752 55.88 2.86 -37.12
CA CYS A 752 55.75 1.57 -37.87
C CYS A 752 55.54 0.28 -37.05
N SER A 753 54.90 -0.80 -37.52
CA SER A 753 54.28 -1.17 -38.80
C SER A 753 53.27 -2.31 -38.59
N CYS A 754 52.31 -2.39 -39.51
CA CYS A 754 51.63 -3.56 -40.11
C CYS A 754 51.79 -4.95 -39.47
N ASP A 755 50.67 -5.60 -39.13
CA ASP A 755 49.99 -6.57 -40.00
C ASP A 755 48.47 -6.60 -39.69
#